data_AF-A0A418MU00-F1
#
_entry.id   AF-A0A418MU00-F1
#
_cell.length_a   1.000
_cell.length_b   1.000
_cell.length_c   1.000
_cell.angle_alpha   90.00
_cell.angle_beta   90.00
_cell.angle_gamma   90.00
#
_symmetry.space_group_name_H-M   'P 1'
#
loop_
_entity.id
_entity.type
_entity.pdbx_description
1 polymer ?
#
loop_
_entity_poly.entity_id
_entity_poly.type
_entity_poly.pdbx_seq_one_letter_code
_entity_poly.pdbx_strand_id
1 'polypeptide(L)'
;MPPHGAGLWLSCRRADWPRFRPGRSGSPRRNGVCPTDWPDRLGRPPDRHERVVLDQLAQGEQTDATGKLIADLVRNCCGAGEDRLKERIWLENVRIAGRLDLSRCRLKHPISFRNCRFDGGVDLSGTVCDETLDFVDCVINGLIADQLHGCKAISVVDCEITEADFAGAHLEHDLRFSRSQLKQRTNCPAFHGPDMVIEGGLFLDHVQVTGGVTLDSSYVAADLDCRGGRFSNGSALAINASWVHVGRELRCDEGFHSEGEVRLCWARAELVSFRNGTLDNPNGLALRADSLRVDIGCYLDQDLHATGTVRLVGAQIEGELSCSGGRFDGRGGVAIEAERLTATDVFIDQGFAAHGAVRLVGARLERQLTCTGGHFDNPSGSALDATGLICRGSVYLDKDPDLEQGFTANGQVSLSGASVAEAVVCTDGLFHHEADVAIDASGLTTDGNVMLDGGFRAVGEVRLARATVGRQLDCTGGVFQALGRTALDLTGLVGRGDVLLTNGFRATGEVSLRNADVSRDVNLSGGHLSGVGEKSLDAYGLRVGGSLILLPAEKPTQIVDLRYANVTRLNDSEMGYPAGNRVELEGLTYQSLESNLGYEQRIQILEHMKSYSRQPYQQLSRIYRDAGKDVADREVAVAGLKQLRKRDKLRPHSKAWNVFMWLTVRYGYRLYQPILIALPFAILNVIFYHTAEHHDLMEPVAAKTDDGHADATHCPANYPCFNPAAYSLQLLIPAINLYQIDKWIPDASKPWGTPLLFWTWLMIIIGWVLGFSLVAALSQALRRE
;
A
#
# COMPACT_ATOMS: atom_id res chain seq x y z
N MET A 1 -1.08 -76.05 14.99
CA MET A 1 -1.17 -76.31 16.45
C MET A 1 -0.15 -75.41 17.13
N PRO A 2 -0.47 -74.63 18.18
CA PRO A 2 -1.52 -74.82 19.20
C PRO A 2 -2.51 -73.61 19.26
N PRO A 3 -3.32 -73.38 20.33
CA PRO A 3 -4.68 -73.90 20.44
C PRO A 3 -5.79 -72.83 20.63
N HIS A 4 -7.03 -73.31 20.53
CA HIS A 4 -8.32 -72.64 20.69
C HIS A 4 -8.59 -72.05 22.08
N GLY A 5 -9.38 -70.98 22.11
CA GLY A 5 -10.11 -70.47 23.26
C GLY A 5 -11.04 -69.31 22.87
N ALA A 6 -12.10 -69.59 22.11
CA ALA A 6 -13.12 -68.62 21.74
C ALA A 6 -14.21 -68.54 22.83
N GLY A 7 -14.59 -67.32 23.20
CA GLY A 7 -15.73 -67.00 24.06
C GLY A 7 -16.31 -65.63 23.69
N LEU A 8 -17.23 -65.64 22.72
CA LEU A 8 -18.30 -64.67 22.43
C LEU A 8 -18.10 -63.18 22.80
N TRP A 9 -17.63 -62.39 21.82
CA TRP A 9 -17.89 -60.95 21.72
C TRP A 9 -18.59 -60.67 20.38
N LEU A 10 -19.92 -60.56 20.41
CA LEU A 10 -20.82 -60.09 19.36
C LEU A 10 -21.80 -59.16 20.11
N SER A 11 -22.03 -57.87 19.82
CA SER A 11 -21.71 -57.00 18.70
C SER A 11 -21.68 -55.53 19.17
N CYS A 12 -20.54 -54.85 19.06
CA CYS A 12 -20.44 -53.45 18.63
C CYS A 12 -19.37 -53.50 17.54
N ARG A 13 -19.72 -53.10 16.31
CA ARG A 13 -18.92 -53.44 15.13
C ARG A 13 -17.52 -52.83 15.24
N ARG A 14 -16.48 -53.66 15.35
CA ARG A 14 -15.14 -53.30 14.88
C ARG A 14 -15.23 -53.16 13.37
N ALA A 15 -15.42 -51.93 12.90
CA ALA A 15 -15.08 -51.59 11.53
C ALA A 15 -13.59 -51.23 11.50
N ASP A 16 -12.84 -51.91 10.64
CA ASP A 16 -11.45 -51.61 10.33
C ASP A 16 -11.35 -50.19 9.75
N TRP A 17 -10.72 -49.26 10.47
CA TRP A 17 -10.50 -47.86 10.05
C TRP A 17 -9.06 -47.42 10.32
N PRO A 18 -8.55 -46.40 9.59
CA PRO A 18 -7.16 -46.29 9.24
C PRO A 18 -6.32 -45.99 10.48
N ARG A 19 -5.19 -46.70 10.59
CA ARG A 19 -4.14 -46.37 11.57
C ARG A 19 -3.59 -44.98 11.27
N PHE A 20 -4.19 -43.95 11.87
CA PHE A 20 -3.50 -42.67 12.06
C PHE A 20 -2.29 -42.98 12.93
N ARG A 21 -1.10 -43.00 12.32
CA ARG A 21 0.14 -43.00 13.08
C ARG A 21 0.28 -41.57 13.63
N PRO A 22 0.17 -41.32 14.95
CA PRO A 22 0.66 -40.07 15.49
C PRO A 22 2.13 -39.96 15.05
N GLY A 23 2.48 -38.83 14.43
CA GLY A 23 3.86 -38.55 14.08
C GLY A 23 4.71 -38.74 15.34
N ARG A 24 5.84 -39.44 15.21
CA ARG A 24 6.83 -39.58 16.29
C ARG A 24 7.43 -38.20 16.57
N SER A 25 6.73 -37.35 17.32
CA SER A 25 7.34 -36.29 18.12
C SER A 25 7.60 -36.87 19.51
N GLY A 26 8.81 -36.64 20.03
CA GLY A 26 9.24 -37.16 21.32
C GLY A 26 8.21 -36.82 22.40
N SER A 27 7.86 -37.83 23.20
CA SER A 27 6.98 -37.69 24.36
C SER A 27 7.33 -36.44 25.17
N PRO A 28 6.45 -35.44 25.28
CA PRO A 28 6.53 -34.52 26.40
C PRO A 28 6.32 -35.38 27.64
N ARG A 29 7.16 -35.17 28.65
CA ARG A 29 7.07 -35.86 29.94
C ARG A 29 5.63 -35.80 30.45
N ARG A 30 5.07 -36.93 30.87
CA ARG A 30 3.83 -37.04 31.65
C ARG A 30 3.95 -36.20 32.93
N ASN A 31 3.64 -34.92 32.85
CA ASN A 31 3.42 -34.05 33.99
C ASN A 31 1.96 -33.60 33.88
N GLY A 32 1.07 -34.12 34.73
CA GLY A 32 -0.35 -33.76 34.69
C GLY A 32 -1.34 -34.86 35.05
N VAL A 33 -0.91 -36.04 35.51
CA VAL A 33 -1.85 -37.00 36.11
C VAL A 33 -2.39 -36.36 37.40
N CYS A 34 -3.68 -36.01 37.41
CA CYS A 34 -4.34 -35.56 38.64
C CYS A 34 -4.22 -36.69 39.68
N PRO A 35 -3.81 -36.40 40.93
CA PRO A 35 -3.60 -37.44 41.94
C PRO A 35 -4.88 -38.26 42.15
N THR A 36 -4.79 -39.58 41.96
CA THR A 36 -5.89 -40.54 42.15
C THR A 36 -5.98 -41.10 43.57
N ASP A 37 -5.33 -40.45 44.56
CA ASP A 37 -5.25 -40.97 45.93
C ASP A 37 -6.55 -40.70 46.71
N TRP A 38 -7.37 -41.74 46.87
CA TRP A 38 -8.65 -41.68 47.58
C TRP A 38 -8.70 -42.69 48.75
N PRO A 39 -9.28 -42.32 49.91
CA PRO A 39 -9.42 -43.22 51.04
C PRO A 39 -10.56 -44.23 50.85
N ASP A 40 -10.19 -45.50 50.67
CA ASP A 40 -11.11 -46.64 50.64
C ASP A 40 -11.94 -46.76 51.93
N ARG A 41 -13.28 -46.76 51.83
CA ARG A 41 -14.15 -47.30 52.89
C ARG A 41 -15.26 -48.17 52.31
N LEU A 42 -15.15 -49.46 52.64
CA LEU A 42 -16.09 -50.54 52.38
C LEU A 42 -17.50 -50.27 52.98
N GLY A 43 -18.54 -50.58 52.20
CA GLY A 43 -19.95 -50.38 52.50
C GLY A 43 -20.55 -51.23 53.64
N ARG A 44 -21.70 -50.75 54.15
CA ARG A 44 -22.59 -51.39 55.13
C ARG A 44 -23.82 -52.01 54.44
N PRO A 45 -24.52 -53.00 55.02
CA PRO A 45 -25.75 -53.52 54.45
C PRO A 45 -26.88 -52.48 54.41
N PRO A 46 -27.79 -52.55 53.41
CA PRO A 46 -28.81 -51.53 53.20
C PRO A 46 -29.89 -51.52 54.29
N ASP A 47 -30.28 -50.32 54.71
CA ASP A 47 -31.36 -50.08 55.65
C ASP A 47 -32.75 -50.34 55.03
N ARG A 48 -33.81 -50.22 55.84
CA ARG A 48 -35.18 -50.55 55.40
C ARG A 48 -35.70 -49.59 54.33
N HIS A 49 -35.21 -48.34 54.32
CA HIS A 49 -35.59 -47.31 53.35
C HIS A 49 -34.84 -47.52 52.02
N GLU A 50 -33.55 -47.82 52.11
CA GLU A 50 -32.67 -48.18 50.99
C GLU A 50 -33.18 -49.42 50.21
N ARG A 51 -33.81 -50.39 50.89
CA ARG A 51 -34.46 -51.55 50.21
C ARG A 51 -35.72 -51.20 49.42
N VAL A 52 -36.52 -50.25 49.89
CA VAL A 52 -37.73 -49.80 49.16
C VAL A 52 -37.30 -49.08 47.88
N VAL A 53 -36.28 -48.24 47.98
CA VAL A 53 -35.67 -47.56 46.83
C VAL A 53 -35.10 -48.58 45.82
N LEU A 54 -34.42 -49.63 46.29
CA LEU A 54 -33.93 -50.72 45.43
C LEU A 54 -35.06 -51.44 44.67
N ASP A 55 -36.19 -51.73 45.32
CA ASP A 55 -37.32 -52.41 44.70
C ASP A 55 -38.06 -51.51 43.69
N GLN A 56 -38.10 -50.19 43.92
CA GLN A 56 -38.64 -49.20 42.98
C GLN A 56 -37.76 -49.01 41.75
N LEU A 57 -36.43 -48.94 41.95
CA LEU A 57 -35.46 -48.91 40.85
C LEU A 57 -35.51 -50.18 40.00
N ALA A 58 -35.68 -51.35 40.62
CA ALA A 58 -35.84 -52.62 39.91
C ALA A 58 -37.12 -52.66 39.03
N GLN A 59 -38.13 -51.86 39.37
CA GLN A 59 -39.39 -51.74 38.61
C GLN A 59 -39.37 -50.65 37.54
N GLY A 60 -38.28 -49.87 37.44
CA GLY A 60 -38.16 -48.76 36.49
C GLY A 60 -39.03 -47.54 36.84
N GLU A 61 -39.52 -47.44 38.07
CA GLU A 61 -40.30 -46.30 38.53
C GLU A 61 -39.40 -45.10 38.85
N GLN A 62 -39.91 -43.89 38.58
CA GLN A 62 -39.26 -42.64 39.01
C GLN A 62 -39.16 -42.63 40.53
N THR A 63 -37.93 -42.77 41.04
CA THR A 63 -37.70 -42.93 42.47
C THR A 63 -37.27 -41.59 43.07
N ASP A 64 -38.25 -40.87 43.62
CA ASP A 64 -38.02 -39.72 44.49
C ASP A 64 -37.71 -40.23 45.91
N ALA A 65 -36.42 -40.25 46.24
CA ALA A 65 -35.97 -40.61 47.56
C ALA A 65 -35.41 -39.36 48.23
N THR A 66 -36.27 -38.65 48.98
CA THR A 66 -35.87 -37.50 49.79
C THR A 66 -34.95 -37.99 50.93
N GLY A 67 -33.67 -38.20 50.65
CA GLY A 67 -32.78 -38.92 51.55
C GLY A 67 -31.33 -39.08 51.10
N LYS A 68 -30.53 -39.66 52.01
CA LYS A 68 -29.11 -39.98 51.80
C LYS A 68 -28.98 -41.44 51.36
N LEU A 69 -28.43 -41.69 50.18
CA LEU A 69 -28.14 -43.03 49.64
C LEU A 69 -26.63 -43.28 49.62
N ILE A 70 -26.21 -44.49 49.95
CA ILE A 70 -24.80 -44.89 49.89
C ILE A 70 -24.44 -45.26 48.44
N ALA A 71 -23.30 -44.75 47.96
CA ALA A 71 -22.85 -44.95 46.60
C ALA A 71 -22.71 -46.42 46.17
N ASP A 72 -22.27 -47.32 47.06
CA ASP A 72 -22.19 -48.77 46.81
C ASP A 72 -23.55 -49.40 46.46
N LEU A 73 -24.64 -48.87 47.02
CA LEU A 73 -25.99 -49.35 46.74
C LEU A 73 -26.39 -49.02 45.30
N VAL A 74 -26.10 -47.78 44.89
CA VAL A 74 -26.34 -47.29 43.52
C VAL A 74 -25.47 -48.06 42.52
N ARG A 75 -24.20 -48.33 42.85
CA ARG A 75 -23.31 -49.18 42.04
C ARG A 75 -23.90 -50.57 41.79
N ASN A 76 -24.44 -51.21 42.83
CA ASN A 76 -25.04 -52.53 42.67
C ASN A 76 -26.25 -52.50 41.72
N CYS A 77 -27.07 -51.44 41.73
CA CYS A 77 -28.13 -51.27 40.73
C CYS A 77 -27.57 -51.06 39.33
N CYS A 78 -26.52 -50.27 39.17
CA CYS A 78 -25.96 -49.95 37.87
C CYS A 78 -25.13 -51.09 37.26
N GLY A 79 -24.50 -51.94 38.10
CA GLY A 79 -23.53 -52.96 37.68
C GLY A 79 -23.91 -54.42 37.95
N ALA A 80 -25.00 -54.71 38.67
CA ALA A 80 -25.37 -56.10 38.95
C ALA A 80 -25.76 -56.83 37.66
N GLY A 81 -25.03 -57.91 37.37
CA GLY A 81 -25.31 -58.88 36.31
C GLY A 81 -26.53 -59.76 36.57
N GLU A 82 -27.59 -59.23 37.16
CA GLU A 82 -28.88 -59.91 37.27
C GLU A 82 -29.91 -59.19 36.40
N ASP A 83 -30.62 -59.95 35.57
CA ASP A 83 -31.72 -59.56 34.65
C ASP A 83 -32.96 -58.95 35.36
N ARG A 84 -32.77 -58.22 36.46
CA ARG A 84 -33.82 -57.65 37.30
C ARG A 84 -34.25 -56.24 36.90
N LEU A 85 -33.41 -55.49 36.19
CA LEU A 85 -33.70 -54.13 35.74
C LEU A 85 -34.23 -54.16 34.31
N LYS A 86 -35.47 -53.72 34.08
CA LYS A 86 -36.13 -53.89 32.78
C LYS A 86 -35.96 -52.73 31.80
N GLU A 87 -35.92 -51.47 32.24
CA GLU A 87 -36.13 -50.35 31.29
C GLU A 87 -35.22 -49.11 31.48
N ARG A 88 -35.23 -48.42 32.63
CA ARG A 88 -34.41 -47.20 32.87
C ARG A 88 -34.17 -46.97 34.37
N ILE A 89 -33.01 -46.42 34.72
CA ILE A 89 -32.68 -46.04 36.11
C ILE A 89 -32.93 -44.54 36.27
N TRP A 90 -33.91 -44.19 37.10
CA TRP A 90 -34.31 -42.81 37.40
C TRP A 90 -34.16 -42.50 38.89
N LEU A 91 -33.27 -41.56 39.20
CA LEU A 91 -33.02 -41.08 40.56
C LEU A 91 -33.26 -39.57 40.63
N GLU A 92 -34.09 -39.16 41.58
CA GLU A 92 -34.45 -37.75 41.78
C GLU A 92 -34.37 -37.31 43.25
N ASN A 93 -33.92 -36.07 43.51
CA ASN A 93 -33.84 -35.44 44.84
C ASN A 93 -32.95 -36.17 45.87
N VAL A 94 -31.99 -36.96 45.38
CA VAL A 94 -31.13 -37.82 46.21
C VAL A 94 -29.80 -37.17 46.56
N ARG A 95 -29.34 -37.33 47.81
CA ARG A 95 -27.93 -37.11 48.19
C ARG A 95 -27.16 -38.43 48.21
N ILE A 96 -26.25 -38.62 47.27
CA ILE A 96 -25.36 -39.79 47.20
C ILE A 96 -24.10 -39.52 48.02
N ALA A 97 -23.94 -40.33 49.06
CA ALA A 97 -22.84 -40.22 50.01
C ALA A 97 -21.74 -41.24 49.70
N GLY A 98 -20.49 -40.75 49.66
CA GLY A 98 -19.36 -41.52 49.16
C GLY A 98 -19.15 -41.30 47.66
N ARG A 99 -18.15 -41.98 47.09
CA ARG A 99 -17.83 -41.95 45.66
C ARG A 99 -18.65 -43.00 44.94
N LEU A 100 -19.35 -42.60 43.87
CA LEU A 100 -20.04 -43.54 42.98
C LEU A 100 -19.02 -44.14 42.01
N ASP A 101 -18.46 -45.29 42.39
CA ASP A 101 -17.51 -46.04 41.57
C ASP A 101 -18.25 -46.96 40.59
N LEU A 102 -18.35 -46.54 39.34
CA LEU A 102 -18.83 -47.31 38.20
C LEU A 102 -17.68 -47.70 37.26
N SER A 103 -16.42 -47.55 37.70
CA SER A 103 -15.26 -47.83 36.86
C SER A 103 -15.29 -49.25 36.31
N ARG A 104 -14.92 -49.39 35.02
CA ARG A 104 -14.87 -50.65 34.26
C ARG A 104 -16.18 -51.45 34.27
N CYS A 105 -17.30 -50.82 34.60
CA CYS A 105 -18.62 -51.44 34.49
C CYS A 105 -19.16 -51.31 33.06
N ARG A 106 -20.21 -52.09 32.77
CA ARG A 106 -20.97 -51.98 31.53
C ARG A 106 -22.40 -51.57 31.85
N LEU A 107 -22.76 -50.33 31.52
CA LEU A 107 -24.07 -49.74 31.78
C LEU A 107 -24.98 -50.04 30.59
N LYS A 108 -25.85 -51.05 30.76
CA LYS A 108 -26.75 -51.55 29.69
C LYS A 108 -28.10 -50.84 29.60
N HIS A 109 -28.44 -50.06 30.62
CA HIS A 109 -29.71 -49.35 30.71
C HIS A 109 -29.45 -47.85 30.75
N PRO A 110 -30.39 -47.02 30.25
CA PRO A 110 -30.28 -45.58 30.39
C PRO A 110 -30.32 -45.18 31.87
N ILE A 111 -29.47 -44.24 32.27
CA ILE A 111 -29.38 -43.74 33.64
C ILE A 111 -29.60 -42.23 33.62
N SER A 112 -30.54 -41.73 34.42
CA SER A 112 -30.80 -40.30 34.56
C SER A 112 -30.88 -39.90 36.03
N PHE A 113 -30.01 -38.97 36.42
CA PHE A 113 -29.98 -38.33 37.72
C PHE A 113 -30.56 -36.93 37.61
N ARG A 114 -31.53 -36.60 38.48
CA ARG A 114 -32.20 -35.29 38.51
C ARG A 114 -32.16 -34.69 39.89
N ASN A 115 -31.73 -33.43 40.02
CA ASN A 115 -31.64 -32.75 41.31
C ASN A 115 -30.87 -33.58 42.39
N CYS A 116 -29.80 -34.27 41.97
CA CYS A 116 -29.00 -35.13 42.84
C CYS A 116 -27.71 -34.44 43.30
N ARG A 117 -27.22 -34.78 44.50
CA ARG A 117 -25.93 -34.31 45.02
C ARG A 117 -24.98 -35.48 45.26
N PHE A 118 -23.80 -35.44 44.64
CA PHE A 118 -22.74 -36.44 44.79
C PHE A 118 -21.62 -35.89 45.68
N ASP A 119 -21.54 -36.35 46.92
CA ASP A 119 -20.55 -35.84 47.87
C ASP A 119 -19.11 -36.24 47.50
N GLY A 120 -18.90 -37.47 47.02
CA GLY A 120 -17.58 -38.04 46.72
C GLY A 120 -17.24 -38.17 45.23
N GLY A 121 -18.05 -37.59 44.35
CA GLY A 121 -17.87 -37.65 42.89
C GLY A 121 -18.37 -38.95 42.24
N VAL A 122 -18.28 -38.98 40.92
CA VAL A 122 -18.68 -40.09 40.04
C VAL A 122 -17.46 -40.55 39.24
N ASP A 123 -17.15 -41.84 39.32
CA ASP A 123 -16.06 -42.48 38.59
C ASP A 123 -16.64 -43.43 37.54
N LEU A 124 -16.36 -43.12 36.27
CA LEU A 124 -16.72 -43.83 35.06
C LEU A 124 -15.46 -44.29 34.30
N SER A 125 -14.29 -44.34 34.94
CA SER A 125 -13.01 -44.74 34.33
C SER A 125 -13.10 -46.08 33.61
N GLY A 126 -12.84 -46.09 32.30
CA GLY A 126 -12.87 -47.29 31.47
C GLY A 126 -14.24 -47.99 31.39
N THR A 127 -15.32 -47.27 31.69
CA THR A 127 -16.70 -47.80 31.65
C THR A 127 -17.17 -47.95 30.20
N VAL A 128 -18.10 -48.86 29.95
CA VAL A 128 -18.82 -48.97 28.68
C VAL A 128 -20.28 -48.60 28.90
N CYS A 129 -20.72 -47.48 28.35
CA CYS A 129 -22.12 -47.05 28.39
C CYS A 129 -22.80 -47.44 27.08
N ASP A 130 -23.62 -48.50 27.09
CA ASP A 130 -24.38 -48.92 25.91
C ASP A 130 -25.57 -47.97 25.64
N GLU A 131 -26.06 -47.28 26.67
CA GLU A 131 -27.24 -46.39 26.66
C GLU A 131 -26.93 -44.99 27.24
N THR A 132 -27.92 -44.09 27.23
CA THR A 132 -27.72 -42.68 27.63
C THR A 132 -27.40 -42.51 29.12
N LEU A 133 -26.57 -41.51 29.42
CA LEU A 133 -26.25 -41.10 30.78
C LEU A 133 -26.54 -39.60 30.94
N ASP A 134 -27.56 -39.29 31.73
CA ASP A 134 -28.06 -37.93 31.91
C ASP A 134 -27.87 -37.44 33.36
N PHE A 135 -27.33 -36.24 33.52
CA PHE A 135 -27.30 -35.48 34.76
C PHE A 135 -28.03 -34.15 34.53
N VAL A 136 -29.07 -33.89 35.32
CA VAL A 136 -29.87 -32.66 35.22
C VAL A 136 -30.00 -32.04 36.61
N ASP A 137 -29.72 -30.75 36.75
CA ASP A 137 -29.80 -30.01 38.02
C ASP A 137 -28.97 -30.63 39.16
N CYS A 138 -27.85 -31.29 38.82
CA CYS A 138 -27.04 -32.05 39.79
C CYS A 138 -25.84 -31.25 40.31
N VAL A 139 -25.39 -31.57 41.53
CA VAL A 139 -24.11 -31.09 42.09
C VAL A 139 -23.14 -32.27 42.19
N ILE A 140 -22.06 -32.22 41.42
CA ILE A 140 -21.11 -33.33 41.24
C ILE A 140 -19.70 -32.91 41.67
N ASN A 141 -19.23 -33.46 42.79
CA ASN A 141 -17.86 -33.21 43.29
C ASN A 141 -16.82 -34.09 42.57
N GLY A 142 -16.67 -33.91 41.25
CA GLY A 142 -15.74 -34.65 40.39
C GLY A 142 -16.44 -35.69 39.54
N LEU A 143 -16.29 -35.58 38.22
CA LEU A 143 -16.79 -36.52 37.21
C LEU A 143 -15.58 -37.04 36.43
N ILE A 144 -15.14 -38.26 36.73
CA ILE A 144 -13.99 -38.88 36.09
C ILE A 144 -14.50 -39.92 35.10
N ALA A 145 -14.12 -39.81 33.85
CA ALA A 145 -14.58 -40.59 32.70
C ALA A 145 -13.43 -40.83 31.71
N ASP A 146 -12.21 -41.00 32.22
CA ASP A 146 -11.04 -41.34 31.41
C ASP A 146 -11.24 -42.69 30.70
N GLN A 147 -10.88 -42.73 29.42
CA GLN A 147 -11.03 -43.92 28.57
C GLN A 147 -12.46 -44.49 28.56
N LEU A 148 -13.47 -43.67 28.87
CA LEU A 148 -14.87 -44.06 28.77
C LEU A 148 -15.23 -44.41 27.33
N HIS A 149 -16.00 -45.48 27.13
CA HIS A 149 -16.62 -45.78 25.85
C HIS A 149 -18.14 -45.59 25.96
N GLY A 150 -18.69 -44.58 25.28
CA GLY A 150 -20.13 -44.35 25.21
C GLY A 150 -20.70 -44.62 23.82
N CYS A 151 -21.64 -45.56 23.72
CA CYS A 151 -22.37 -45.83 22.48
C CYS A 151 -23.54 -44.85 22.25
N LYS A 152 -23.92 -44.07 23.27
CA LYS A 152 -24.99 -43.06 23.24
C LYS A 152 -24.55 -41.76 23.88
N ALA A 153 -25.40 -40.73 23.76
CA ALA A 153 -25.11 -39.41 24.25
C ALA A 153 -24.96 -39.37 25.78
N ILE A 154 -24.04 -38.53 26.24
CA ILE A 154 -23.84 -38.20 27.65
C ILE A 154 -24.19 -36.73 27.83
N SER A 155 -25.15 -36.47 28.71
CA SER A 155 -25.73 -35.15 28.88
C SER A 155 -25.59 -34.67 30.31
N VAL A 156 -25.04 -33.48 30.48
CA VAL A 156 -24.86 -32.78 31.75
C VAL A 156 -25.44 -31.38 31.61
N VAL A 157 -26.58 -31.15 32.25
CA VAL A 157 -27.42 -29.97 32.00
C VAL A 157 -27.77 -29.29 33.32
N ASP A 158 -27.58 -27.98 33.38
CA ASP A 158 -27.87 -27.16 34.58
C ASP A 158 -27.16 -27.69 35.86
N CYS A 159 -25.96 -28.26 35.71
CA CYS A 159 -25.21 -28.89 36.81
C CYS A 159 -24.07 -28.02 37.35
N GLU A 160 -23.68 -28.24 38.61
CA GLU A 160 -22.46 -27.70 39.21
C GLU A 160 -21.41 -28.81 39.39
N ILE A 161 -20.24 -28.65 38.77
CA ILE A 161 -19.21 -29.69 38.71
C ILE A 161 -17.87 -29.09 39.11
N THR A 162 -17.14 -29.76 40.00
CA THR A 162 -15.82 -29.27 40.43
C THR A 162 -14.66 -29.68 39.51
N GLU A 163 -14.82 -30.79 38.79
CA GLU A 163 -13.80 -31.32 37.88
C GLU A 163 -14.48 -32.30 36.92
N ALA A 164 -14.16 -32.22 35.64
CA ALA A 164 -14.62 -33.15 34.61
C ALA A 164 -13.40 -33.66 33.84
N ASP A 165 -13.11 -34.97 33.92
CA ASP A 165 -12.01 -35.62 33.20
C ASP A 165 -12.57 -36.65 32.23
N PHE A 166 -12.29 -36.48 30.94
CA PHE A 166 -12.70 -37.34 29.84
C PHE A 166 -11.48 -37.75 28.98
N ALA A 167 -10.27 -37.71 29.55
CA ALA A 167 -9.05 -38.01 28.80
C ALA A 167 -9.13 -39.35 28.05
N GLY A 168 -8.93 -39.31 26.73
CA GLY A 168 -8.98 -40.50 25.87
C GLY A 168 -10.34 -41.20 25.78
N ALA A 169 -11.44 -40.53 26.16
CA ALA A 169 -12.78 -41.07 26.02
C ALA A 169 -13.19 -41.19 24.54
N HIS A 170 -13.95 -42.23 24.21
CA HIS A 170 -14.54 -42.47 22.89
C HIS A 170 -16.06 -42.48 23.00
N LEU A 171 -16.72 -41.52 22.37
CA LEU A 171 -18.17 -41.37 22.35
C LEU A 171 -18.67 -41.47 20.90
N GLU A 172 -19.54 -42.43 20.62
CA GLU A 172 -20.18 -42.59 19.30
C GLU A 172 -21.22 -41.48 19.02
N HIS A 173 -21.64 -40.74 20.04
CA HIS A 173 -22.64 -39.67 19.97
C HIS A 173 -22.19 -38.46 20.82
N ASP A 174 -23.10 -37.49 20.98
CA ASP A 174 -22.81 -36.19 21.60
C ASP A 174 -22.34 -36.27 23.06
N LEU A 175 -21.39 -35.40 23.39
CA LEU A 175 -21.08 -35.01 24.76
C LEU A 175 -21.62 -33.61 25.00
N ARG A 176 -22.53 -33.47 25.97
CA ARG A 176 -23.22 -32.20 26.21
C ARG A 176 -23.02 -31.72 27.64
N PHE A 177 -22.47 -30.52 27.77
CA PHE A 177 -22.48 -29.69 28.96
C PHE A 177 -23.20 -28.39 28.60
N SER A 178 -24.49 -28.30 28.98
CA SER A 178 -25.29 -27.11 28.70
C SER A 178 -25.64 -26.38 29.99
N ARG A 179 -25.50 -25.05 30.02
CA ARG A 179 -25.87 -24.18 31.16
C ARG A 179 -25.27 -24.63 32.51
N SER A 180 -24.14 -25.32 32.48
CA SER A 180 -23.50 -25.93 33.65
C SER A 180 -22.29 -25.12 34.12
N GLN A 181 -21.99 -25.18 35.42
CA GLN A 181 -20.83 -24.52 36.01
C GLN A 181 -19.71 -25.54 36.26
N LEU A 182 -18.51 -25.28 35.74
CA LEU A 182 -17.31 -26.07 35.98
C LEU A 182 -16.30 -25.24 36.76
N LYS A 183 -15.98 -25.63 37.99
CA LYS A 183 -15.12 -24.86 38.90
C LYS A 183 -13.91 -25.67 39.35
N GLN A 184 -12.74 -25.34 38.82
CA GLN A 184 -11.46 -25.94 39.20
C GLN A 184 -11.27 -25.98 40.73
N ARG A 185 -10.96 -27.17 41.27
CA ARG A 185 -10.73 -27.39 42.71
C ARG A 185 -9.25 -27.55 43.09
N THR A 186 -8.41 -28.01 42.16
CA THR A 186 -6.97 -28.32 42.35
C THR A 186 -6.15 -27.78 41.16
N ASN A 187 -4.84 -28.00 41.09
CA ASN A 187 -3.97 -27.56 39.96
C ASN A 187 -4.30 -28.22 38.59
N CYS A 188 -5.46 -28.86 38.44
CA CYS A 188 -5.93 -29.49 37.20
C CYS A 188 -6.92 -28.61 36.44
N PRO A 189 -7.05 -28.76 35.11
CA PRO A 189 -8.09 -28.08 34.32
C PRO A 189 -9.50 -28.35 34.88
N ALA A 190 -10.42 -27.39 34.76
CA ALA A 190 -11.82 -27.59 35.13
C ALA A 190 -12.51 -28.62 34.22
N PHE A 191 -12.10 -28.65 32.95
CA PHE A 191 -12.45 -29.68 31.97
C PHE A 191 -11.18 -30.23 31.32
N HIS A 192 -10.91 -31.51 31.52
CA HIS A 192 -9.76 -32.22 31.01
C HIS A 192 -10.19 -33.28 30.00
N GLY A 193 -10.02 -33.01 28.71
CA GLY A 193 -10.41 -33.94 27.64
C GLY A 193 -9.40 -33.98 26.50
N PRO A 194 -8.10 -34.26 26.76
CA PRO A 194 -7.15 -34.52 25.69
C PRO A 194 -7.42 -35.87 25.01
N ASP A 195 -7.05 -35.98 23.74
CA ASP A 195 -7.14 -37.21 22.94
C ASP A 195 -8.55 -37.83 22.91
N MET A 196 -9.61 -37.04 23.11
CA MET A 196 -10.99 -37.52 23.02
C MET A 196 -11.39 -37.80 21.58
N VAL A 197 -12.25 -38.80 21.38
CA VAL A 197 -12.89 -39.07 20.08
C VAL A 197 -14.38 -39.02 20.27
N ILE A 198 -15.03 -38.02 19.69
CA ILE A 198 -16.47 -37.82 19.73
C ILE A 198 -16.98 -37.89 18.28
N GLU A 199 -17.70 -38.94 17.93
CA GLU A 199 -18.31 -39.10 16.61
C GLU A 199 -19.57 -38.23 16.44
N GLY A 200 -20.12 -37.72 17.55
CA GLY A 200 -21.14 -36.67 17.57
C GLY A 200 -20.55 -35.26 17.72
N GLY A 201 -21.30 -34.38 18.36
CA GLY A 201 -20.87 -33.03 18.74
C GLY A 201 -20.39 -32.93 20.19
N LEU A 202 -19.52 -31.94 20.45
CA LEU A 202 -19.16 -31.50 21.79
C LEU A 202 -19.83 -30.17 22.07
N PHE A 203 -20.81 -30.18 22.96
CA PHE A 203 -21.57 -28.99 23.32
C PHE A 203 -21.11 -28.52 24.70
N LEU A 204 -20.53 -27.33 24.75
CA LEU A 204 -20.16 -26.56 25.93
C LEU A 204 -20.95 -25.23 25.90
N ASP A 205 -22.24 -25.28 25.59
CA ASP A 205 -23.07 -24.10 25.40
C ASP A 205 -23.57 -23.51 26.73
N HIS A 206 -23.48 -22.18 26.85
CA HIS A 206 -23.89 -21.42 28.03
C HIS A 206 -23.22 -21.89 29.34
N VAL A 207 -22.07 -22.56 29.25
CA VAL A 207 -21.31 -23.02 30.42
C VAL A 207 -20.59 -21.85 31.10
N GLN A 208 -20.34 -22.00 32.40
CA GLN A 208 -19.45 -21.10 33.13
C GLN A 208 -18.27 -21.91 33.67
N VAL A 209 -17.10 -21.71 33.09
CA VAL A 209 -15.87 -22.39 33.47
C VAL A 209 -14.95 -21.44 34.21
N THR A 210 -14.58 -21.79 35.44
CA THR A 210 -13.49 -21.16 36.18
C THR A 210 -12.33 -22.15 36.27
N GLY A 211 -11.25 -21.86 35.56
CA GLY A 211 -10.12 -22.76 35.31
C GLY A 211 -9.94 -23.08 33.82
N GLY A 212 -8.92 -23.87 33.51
CA GLY A 212 -8.60 -24.23 32.12
C GLY A 212 -9.54 -25.31 31.53
N VAL A 213 -9.75 -25.25 30.22
CA VAL A 213 -10.36 -26.31 29.40
C VAL A 213 -9.31 -26.86 28.46
N THR A 214 -9.14 -28.19 28.43
CA THR A 214 -8.18 -28.86 27.55
C THR A 214 -8.88 -29.85 26.64
N LEU A 215 -8.69 -29.68 25.34
CA LEU A 215 -9.26 -30.44 24.23
C LEU A 215 -8.16 -30.80 23.21
N ASP A 216 -6.90 -30.82 23.66
CA ASP A 216 -5.78 -30.97 22.75
C ASP A 216 -5.76 -32.35 22.10
N SER A 217 -5.45 -32.37 20.79
CA SER A 217 -5.43 -33.58 19.96
C SER A 217 -6.76 -34.34 19.87
N SER A 218 -7.86 -33.73 20.31
CA SER A 218 -9.18 -34.35 20.27
C SER A 218 -9.82 -34.28 18.88
N TYR A 219 -10.69 -35.26 18.59
CA TYR A 219 -11.45 -35.38 17.36
C TYR A 219 -12.93 -35.27 17.68
N VAL A 220 -13.62 -34.30 17.07
CA VAL A 220 -15.06 -34.10 17.15
C VAL A 220 -15.59 -34.15 15.71
N ALA A 221 -16.40 -35.16 15.36
CA ALA A 221 -16.82 -35.34 13.98
C ALA A 221 -17.89 -34.33 13.53
N ALA A 222 -18.67 -33.79 14.46
CA ALA A 222 -19.66 -32.75 14.19
C ALA A 222 -19.16 -31.38 14.70
N ASP A 223 -19.98 -30.69 15.50
CA ASP A 223 -19.73 -29.33 15.96
C ASP A 223 -19.06 -29.32 17.34
N LEU A 224 -18.15 -28.35 17.55
CA LEU A 224 -17.68 -27.92 18.86
C LEU A 224 -18.38 -26.60 19.19
N ASP A 225 -19.44 -26.66 19.99
CA ASP A 225 -20.32 -25.53 20.28
C ASP A 225 -20.06 -24.96 21.68
N CYS A 226 -19.47 -23.77 21.74
CA CYS A 226 -19.18 -23.02 22.96
C CYS A 226 -20.06 -21.77 23.11
N ARG A 227 -21.17 -21.66 22.36
CA ARG A 227 -22.01 -20.44 22.34
C ARG A 227 -22.46 -19.98 23.71
N GLY A 228 -22.40 -18.68 23.95
CA GLY A 228 -22.79 -18.07 25.24
C GLY A 228 -21.96 -18.54 26.44
N GLY A 229 -20.91 -19.34 26.23
CA GLY A 229 -20.04 -19.85 27.27
C GLY A 229 -19.14 -18.75 27.84
N ARG A 230 -18.85 -18.84 29.14
CA ARG A 230 -17.92 -17.95 29.85
C ARG A 230 -16.76 -18.77 30.40
N PHE A 231 -15.56 -18.50 29.93
CA PHE A 231 -14.35 -19.22 30.30
C PHE A 231 -13.40 -18.23 30.97
N SER A 232 -13.08 -18.43 32.25
CA SER A 232 -12.18 -17.55 33.00
C SER A 232 -11.02 -18.34 33.59
N ASN A 233 -9.81 -18.02 33.15
CA ASN A 233 -8.56 -18.53 33.71
C ASN A 233 -7.52 -17.39 33.90
N GLY A 234 -8.00 -16.19 34.21
CA GLY A 234 -7.15 -15.00 34.39
C GLY A 234 -6.33 -14.68 33.14
N SER A 235 -5.00 -14.61 33.28
CA SER A 235 -4.08 -14.42 32.14
C SER A 235 -3.50 -15.73 31.59
N ALA A 236 -3.94 -16.87 32.12
CA ALA A 236 -3.49 -18.18 31.68
C ALA A 236 -4.32 -18.71 30.49
N LEU A 237 -4.09 -19.96 30.11
CA LEU A 237 -4.76 -20.62 29.00
C LEU A 237 -6.19 -20.99 29.39
N ALA A 238 -7.19 -20.27 28.86
CA ALA A 238 -8.60 -20.52 29.14
C ALA A 238 -9.08 -21.78 28.39
N ILE A 239 -8.79 -21.86 27.08
CA ILE A 239 -9.14 -23.00 26.23
C ILE A 239 -7.90 -23.44 25.44
N ASN A 240 -7.50 -24.69 25.61
CA ASN A 240 -6.50 -25.35 24.78
C ASN A 240 -7.18 -26.33 23.83
N ALA A 241 -7.38 -25.94 22.57
CA ALA A 241 -7.85 -26.80 21.50
C ALA A 241 -6.79 -26.91 20.39
N SER A 242 -5.52 -27.01 20.81
CA SER A 242 -4.42 -27.27 19.87
C SER A 242 -4.57 -28.64 19.23
N TRP A 243 -4.33 -28.76 17.93
CA TRP A 243 -4.47 -30.00 17.16
C TRP A 243 -5.89 -30.61 17.15
N VAL A 244 -6.90 -29.87 17.61
CA VAL A 244 -8.29 -30.37 17.54
C VAL A 244 -8.71 -30.52 16.07
N HIS A 245 -9.44 -31.58 15.78
CA HIS A 245 -10.16 -31.72 14.53
C HIS A 245 -11.65 -31.62 14.81
N VAL A 246 -12.30 -30.62 14.23
CA VAL A 246 -13.75 -30.44 14.25
C VAL A 246 -14.23 -30.71 12.82
N GLY A 247 -15.10 -31.70 12.65
CA GLY A 247 -15.55 -32.10 11.32
C GLY A 247 -16.49 -31.08 10.66
N ARG A 248 -17.09 -30.19 11.47
CA ARG A 248 -17.94 -29.10 11.00
C ARG A 248 -17.50 -27.78 11.62
N GLU A 249 -18.29 -27.22 12.54
CA GLU A 249 -18.08 -25.86 13.04
C GLU A 249 -17.52 -25.82 14.46
N LEU A 250 -16.48 -25.00 14.66
CA LEU A 250 -16.07 -24.52 15.98
C LEU A 250 -16.77 -23.19 16.22
N ARG A 251 -17.79 -23.21 17.08
CA ARG A 251 -18.69 -22.08 17.29
C ARG A 251 -18.50 -21.45 18.67
N CYS A 252 -18.06 -20.19 18.70
CA CYS A 252 -17.88 -19.38 19.89
C CYS A 252 -18.67 -18.07 19.76
N ASP A 253 -19.98 -18.20 19.49
CA ASP A 253 -20.87 -17.06 19.21
C ASP A 253 -21.77 -16.71 20.41
N GLU A 254 -22.75 -15.83 20.16
CA GLU A 254 -23.88 -15.54 21.07
C GLU A 254 -23.41 -15.06 22.46
N GLY A 255 -22.45 -14.12 22.51
CA GLY A 255 -21.95 -13.58 23.77
C GLY A 255 -20.95 -14.48 24.49
N PHE A 256 -20.27 -15.37 23.75
CA PHE A 256 -19.09 -16.08 24.22
C PHE A 256 -18.08 -15.10 24.85
N HIS A 257 -17.53 -15.45 26.01
CA HIS A 257 -16.57 -14.62 26.73
C HIS A 257 -15.40 -15.47 27.23
N SER A 258 -14.18 -15.11 26.87
CA SER A 258 -12.96 -15.72 27.38
C SER A 258 -12.09 -14.70 28.10
N GLU A 259 -11.73 -14.96 29.35
CA GLU A 259 -10.67 -14.29 30.11
C GLU A 259 -9.46 -15.21 30.17
N GLY A 260 -8.46 -14.91 29.33
CA GLY A 260 -7.29 -15.75 29.09
C GLY A 260 -7.16 -16.16 27.62
N GLU A 261 -6.05 -16.83 27.30
CA GLU A 261 -5.74 -17.25 25.92
C GLU A 261 -6.70 -18.35 25.45
N VAL A 262 -7.28 -18.18 24.25
CA VAL A 262 -7.89 -19.27 23.47
C VAL A 262 -6.88 -19.76 22.44
N ARG A 263 -6.55 -21.05 22.45
CA ARG A 263 -5.53 -21.63 21.58
C ARG A 263 -6.10 -22.66 20.62
N LEU A 264 -5.95 -22.39 19.32
CA LEU A 264 -6.38 -23.21 18.17
C LEU A 264 -5.19 -23.58 17.26
N CYS A 265 -3.97 -23.65 17.80
CA CYS A 265 -2.79 -23.94 17.00
C CYS A 265 -2.91 -25.30 16.30
N TRP A 266 -2.66 -25.34 14.98
CA TRP A 266 -2.80 -26.55 14.14
C TRP A 266 -4.18 -27.20 14.15
N ALA A 267 -5.20 -26.52 14.66
CA ALA A 267 -6.57 -27.01 14.61
C ALA A 267 -7.07 -27.09 13.16
N ARG A 268 -8.06 -27.95 12.93
CA ARG A 268 -8.79 -28.06 11.67
C ARG A 268 -10.29 -28.00 11.92
N ALA A 269 -10.98 -27.17 11.16
CA ALA A 269 -12.44 -27.11 11.14
C ALA A 269 -12.94 -26.83 9.71
N GLU A 270 -14.21 -27.14 9.40
CA GLU A 270 -14.82 -26.56 8.20
C GLU A 270 -15.06 -25.07 8.42
N LEU A 271 -15.52 -24.69 9.61
CA LEU A 271 -15.82 -23.30 9.94
C LEU A 271 -15.37 -22.95 11.36
N VAL A 272 -14.85 -21.73 11.54
CA VAL A 272 -14.53 -21.18 12.87
C VAL A 272 -15.26 -19.85 13.03
N SER A 273 -16.06 -19.71 14.08
CA SER A 273 -16.87 -18.52 14.33
C SER A 273 -16.68 -18.01 15.76
N PHE A 274 -16.43 -16.70 15.89
CA PHE A 274 -16.40 -15.94 17.14
C PHE A 274 -17.33 -14.71 17.05
N ARG A 275 -18.45 -14.83 16.34
CA ARG A 275 -19.38 -13.73 16.08
C ARG A 275 -19.95 -13.19 17.39
N ASN A 276 -19.89 -11.87 17.58
CA ASN A 276 -20.38 -11.23 18.81
C ASN A 276 -19.78 -11.86 20.09
N GLY A 277 -18.49 -12.22 20.03
CA GLY A 277 -17.72 -12.75 21.14
C GLY A 277 -16.91 -11.67 21.88
N THR A 278 -16.35 -12.04 23.03
CA THR A 278 -15.36 -11.25 23.76
C THR A 278 -14.16 -12.12 24.11
N LEU A 279 -12.97 -11.67 23.71
CA LEU A 279 -11.69 -12.31 23.99
C LEU A 279 -10.82 -11.33 24.78
N ASP A 280 -10.60 -11.56 26.06
CA ASP A 280 -9.85 -10.67 26.94
C ASP A 280 -8.59 -11.35 27.48
N ASN A 281 -7.43 -10.92 26.99
CA ASN A 281 -6.13 -11.24 27.56
C ASN A 281 -5.16 -10.06 27.38
N PRO A 282 -5.30 -9.01 28.22
CA PRO A 282 -4.70 -7.70 27.94
C PRO A 282 -3.17 -7.67 28.01
N ASN A 283 -2.57 -8.67 28.63
CA ASN A 283 -1.11 -8.79 28.79
C ASN A 283 -0.51 -9.88 27.87
N GLY A 284 -1.27 -10.40 26.91
CA GLY A 284 -0.83 -11.54 26.09
C GLY A 284 -1.65 -11.73 24.81
N LEU A 285 -1.77 -12.99 24.41
CA LEU A 285 -2.55 -13.39 23.23
C LEU A 285 -4.00 -13.67 23.64
N ALA A 286 -4.94 -12.97 23.02
CA ALA A 286 -6.37 -13.23 23.22
C ALA A 286 -6.79 -14.51 22.48
N LEU A 287 -6.35 -14.64 21.22
CA LEU A 287 -6.56 -15.81 20.37
C LEU A 287 -5.25 -16.18 19.68
N ARG A 288 -4.84 -17.44 19.81
CA ARG A 288 -3.69 -18.01 19.11
C ARG A 288 -4.12 -19.14 18.18
N ALA A 289 -4.16 -18.86 16.90
CA ALA A 289 -4.60 -19.75 15.82
C ALA A 289 -3.48 -19.93 14.77
N ASP A 290 -2.24 -20.12 15.24
CA ASP A 290 -1.09 -20.38 14.36
C ASP A 290 -1.32 -21.68 13.56
N SER A 291 -1.11 -21.62 12.23
CA SER A 291 -1.31 -22.76 11.33
C SER A 291 -2.70 -23.41 11.40
N LEU A 292 -3.73 -22.63 11.77
CA LEU A 292 -5.13 -23.04 11.71
C LEU A 292 -5.49 -23.39 10.25
N ARG A 293 -6.26 -24.46 10.07
CA ARG A 293 -6.84 -24.84 8.77
C ARG A 293 -8.35 -24.76 8.80
N VAL A 294 -8.93 -23.97 7.90
CA VAL A 294 -10.37 -23.79 7.80
C VAL A 294 -10.83 -23.90 6.36
N ASP A 295 -11.81 -24.76 6.10
CA ASP A 295 -12.22 -25.11 4.73
C ASP A 295 -13.28 -24.12 4.17
N ILE A 296 -14.09 -23.47 5.01
CA ILE A 296 -15.16 -22.54 4.61
C ILE A 296 -14.83 -21.08 4.96
N GLY A 297 -14.47 -20.80 6.21
CA GLY A 297 -14.23 -19.41 6.63
C GLY A 297 -13.94 -19.25 8.12
N CYS A 298 -13.25 -18.16 8.46
CA CYS A 298 -12.97 -17.77 9.83
C CYS A 298 -13.65 -16.42 10.10
N TYR A 299 -14.61 -16.41 11.01
CA TYR A 299 -15.46 -15.27 11.31
C TYR A 299 -15.10 -14.68 12.68
N LEU A 300 -14.43 -13.52 12.65
CA LEU A 300 -14.06 -12.69 13.79
C LEU A 300 -14.79 -11.33 13.70
N ASP A 301 -16.06 -11.36 13.33
CA ASP A 301 -16.87 -10.22 12.91
C ASP A 301 -18.12 -10.02 13.81
N GLN A 302 -19.01 -9.12 13.41
CA GLN A 302 -20.27 -8.80 14.12
C GLN A 302 -20.02 -8.38 15.59
N ASP A 303 -19.35 -7.25 15.79
CA ASP A 303 -19.04 -6.67 17.11
C ASP A 303 -18.17 -7.56 18.03
N LEU A 304 -17.36 -8.46 17.46
CA LEU A 304 -16.31 -9.14 18.23
C LEU A 304 -15.41 -8.10 18.92
N HIS A 305 -15.20 -8.27 20.23
CA HIS A 305 -14.25 -7.46 20.99
C HIS A 305 -13.05 -8.31 21.43
N ALA A 306 -11.86 -8.01 20.92
CA ALA A 306 -10.61 -8.68 21.31
C ALA A 306 -9.65 -7.69 21.99
N THR A 307 -9.30 -7.95 23.24
CA THR A 307 -8.27 -7.21 23.99
C THR A 307 -7.05 -8.11 24.18
N GLY A 308 -5.90 -7.70 23.64
CA GLY A 308 -4.73 -8.55 23.45
C GLY A 308 -4.58 -8.98 21.98
N THR A 309 -3.45 -9.60 21.64
CA THR A 309 -3.15 -9.92 20.24
C THR A 309 -3.95 -11.12 19.74
N VAL A 310 -4.54 -11.00 18.55
CA VAL A 310 -5.12 -12.11 17.78
C VAL A 310 -4.10 -12.57 16.74
N ARG A 311 -3.66 -13.83 16.82
CA ARG A 311 -2.54 -14.36 16.03
C ARG A 311 -3.00 -15.51 15.13
N LEU A 312 -2.81 -15.36 13.82
CA LEU A 312 -3.21 -16.26 12.74
C LEU A 312 -2.02 -16.60 11.82
N VAL A 313 -0.81 -16.67 12.38
CA VAL A 313 0.42 -16.82 11.59
C VAL A 313 0.44 -18.16 10.85
N GLY A 314 0.59 -18.08 9.53
CA GLY A 314 0.59 -19.24 8.64
C GLY A 314 -0.74 -19.99 8.60
N ALA A 315 -1.85 -19.38 9.04
CA ALA A 315 -3.17 -19.96 8.88
C ALA A 315 -3.53 -20.13 7.40
N GLN A 316 -4.32 -21.15 7.10
CA GLN A 316 -4.81 -21.49 5.77
C GLN A 316 -6.33 -21.54 5.85
N ILE A 317 -6.97 -20.55 5.25
CA ILE A 317 -8.43 -20.41 5.22
C ILE A 317 -8.82 -20.53 3.75
N GLU A 318 -9.46 -21.63 3.35
CA GLU A 318 -9.81 -21.83 1.94
C GLU A 318 -10.87 -20.81 1.48
N GLY A 319 -11.74 -20.33 2.36
CA GLY A 319 -12.64 -19.20 2.10
C GLY A 319 -12.15 -17.88 2.70
N GLU A 320 -13.03 -17.17 3.40
CA GLU A 320 -12.76 -15.80 3.86
C GLU A 320 -12.32 -15.72 5.32
N LEU A 321 -11.43 -14.77 5.61
CA LEU A 321 -11.23 -14.24 6.95
C LEU A 321 -12.01 -12.93 7.07
N SER A 322 -13.08 -12.94 7.86
CA SER A 322 -13.89 -11.75 8.12
C SER A 322 -13.62 -11.22 9.52
N CYS A 323 -13.24 -9.95 9.60
CA CYS A 323 -13.14 -9.16 10.83
C CYS A 323 -14.13 -7.99 10.83
N SER A 324 -15.11 -8.00 9.93
CA SER A 324 -16.06 -6.90 9.68
C SER A 324 -16.77 -6.44 10.96
N GLY A 325 -16.72 -5.14 11.26
CA GLY A 325 -17.30 -4.55 12.47
C GLY A 325 -16.64 -4.98 13.80
N GLY A 326 -15.54 -5.73 13.77
CA GLY A 326 -14.81 -6.13 14.97
C GLY A 326 -13.97 -5.00 15.57
N ARG A 327 -13.72 -5.07 16.89
CA ARG A 327 -12.83 -4.18 17.64
C ARG A 327 -11.65 -4.96 18.21
N PHE A 328 -10.45 -4.56 17.83
CA PHE A 328 -9.22 -5.22 18.24
C PHE A 328 -8.30 -4.22 18.94
N ASP A 329 -7.97 -4.47 20.20
CA ASP A 329 -7.08 -3.63 20.99
C ASP A 329 -5.81 -4.41 21.38
N GLY A 330 -4.74 -4.16 20.64
CA GLY A 330 -3.40 -4.68 20.93
C GLY A 330 -2.64 -3.87 21.98
N ARG A 331 -3.26 -2.87 22.63
CA ARG A 331 -2.70 -1.97 23.64
C ARG A 331 -1.39 -1.30 23.22
N GLY A 332 -1.35 -0.82 21.98
CA GLY A 332 -0.18 -0.18 21.37
C GLY A 332 0.85 -1.15 20.79
N GLY A 333 0.63 -2.46 20.90
CA GLY A 333 1.39 -3.50 20.21
C GLY A 333 0.75 -3.92 18.89
N VAL A 334 0.64 -5.23 18.67
CA VAL A 334 -0.01 -5.84 17.51
C VAL A 334 -1.42 -6.25 17.89
N ALA A 335 -2.42 -5.75 17.17
CA ALA A 335 -3.83 -6.11 17.36
C ALA A 335 -4.14 -7.43 16.64
N ILE A 336 -3.74 -7.54 15.36
CA ILE A 336 -3.89 -8.74 14.53
C ILE A 336 -2.55 -9.09 13.87
N GLU A 337 -2.10 -10.33 14.06
CA GLU A 337 -0.88 -10.86 13.46
C GLU A 337 -1.22 -12.04 12.53
N ALA A 338 -1.39 -11.76 11.23
CA ALA A 338 -1.77 -12.71 10.19
C ALA A 338 -0.65 -12.85 9.13
N GLU A 339 0.60 -12.96 9.59
CA GLU A 339 1.74 -13.13 8.70
C GLU A 339 1.67 -14.47 7.95
N ARG A 340 1.95 -14.44 6.65
CA ARG A 340 1.89 -15.60 5.74
C ARG A 340 0.53 -16.31 5.75
N LEU A 341 -0.55 -15.60 6.09
CA LEU A 341 -1.92 -16.06 5.92
C LEU A 341 -2.16 -16.42 4.45
N THR A 342 -2.83 -17.54 4.21
CA THR A 342 -3.44 -17.84 2.91
C THR A 342 -4.94 -17.81 3.08
N ALA A 343 -5.63 -16.95 2.35
CA ALA A 343 -7.08 -16.82 2.37
C ALA A 343 -7.64 -16.57 0.95
N THR A 344 -8.91 -16.85 0.72
CA THR A 344 -9.55 -16.41 -0.53
C THR A 344 -9.84 -14.91 -0.49
N ASP A 345 -10.54 -14.45 0.54
CA ASP A 345 -10.82 -13.02 0.79
C ASP A 345 -10.43 -12.66 2.23
N VAL A 346 -10.07 -11.39 2.46
CA VAL A 346 -9.91 -10.82 3.80
C VAL A 346 -10.77 -9.55 3.89
N PHE A 347 -11.73 -9.55 4.80
CA PHE A 347 -12.64 -8.43 5.06
C PHE A 347 -12.33 -7.78 6.42
N ILE A 348 -11.97 -6.50 6.38
CA ILE A 348 -11.59 -5.65 7.52
C ILE A 348 -12.34 -4.31 7.36
N ASP A 349 -13.65 -4.42 7.16
CA ASP A 349 -14.54 -3.33 6.75
C ASP A 349 -15.71 -3.14 7.74
N GLN A 350 -16.75 -2.42 7.34
CA GLN A 350 -18.02 -2.31 8.07
C GLN A 350 -17.86 -1.89 9.54
N GLY A 351 -17.12 -0.80 9.78
CA GLY A 351 -16.91 -0.27 11.14
C GLY A 351 -15.82 -0.97 11.96
N PHE A 352 -14.98 -1.79 11.31
CA PHE A 352 -13.78 -2.35 11.93
C PHE A 352 -12.92 -1.26 12.60
N ALA A 353 -12.43 -1.56 13.80
CA ALA A 353 -11.50 -0.69 14.52
C ALA A 353 -10.34 -1.49 15.13
N ALA A 354 -9.10 -1.09 14.83
CA ALA A 354 -7.90 -1.64 15.44
C ALA A 354 -7.08 -0.55 16.15
N HIS A 355 -6.78 -0.77 17.42
CA HIS A 355 -5.77 -0.02 18.17
C HIS A 355 -4.50 -0.88 18.29
N GLY A 356 -3.46 -0.52 17.54
CA GLY A 356 -2.27 -1.34 17.32
C GLY A 356 -2.16 -1.84 15.88
N ALA A 357 -1.04 -2.50 15.57
CA ALA A 357 -0.74 -2.92 14.20
C ALA A 357 -1.62 -4.08 13.73
N VAL A 358 -2.09 -4.01 12.48
CA VAL A 358 -2.64 -5.15 11.72
C VAL A 358 -1.59 -5.61 10.71
N ARG A 359 -1.07 -6.84 10.87
CA ARG A 359 0.04 -7.39 10.08
C ARG A 359 -0.43 -8.49 9.14
N LEU A 360 -0.31 -8.26 7.84
CA LEU A 360 -0.59 -9.19 6.74
C LEU A 360 0.69 -9.48 5.92
N VAL A 361 1.85 -9.45 6.57
CA VAL A 361 3.16 -9.58 5.92
C VAL A 361 3.27 -10.91 5.18
N GLY A 362 3.51 -10.85 3.88
CA GLY A 362 3.62 -12.03 3.02
C GLY A 362 2.33 -12.85 2.91
N ALA A 363 1.18 -12.27 3.25
CA ALA A 363 -0.12 -12.92 3.06
C ALA A 363 -0.40 -13.15 1.56
N ARG A 364 -1.19 -14.19 1.27
CA ARG A 364 -1.57 -14.61 -0.08
C ARG A 364 -3.08 -14.69 -0.17
N LEU A 365 -3.66 -13.82 -0.98
CA LEU A 365 -5.10 -13.69 -1.19
C LEU A 365 -5.47 -14.06 -2.62
N GLU A 366 -6.40 -15.00 -2.76
CA GLU A 366 -6.86 -15.47 -4.07
C GLU A 366 -7.84 -14.50 -4.74
N ARG A 367 -8.47 -13.62 -3.96
CA ARG A 367 -9.38 -12.58 -4.43
C ARG A 367 -8.96 -11.23 -3.86
N GLN A 368 -9.57 -10.71 -2.80
CA GLN A 368 -9.38 -9.31 -2.42
C GLN A 368 -9.01 -9.10 -0.95
N LEU A 369 -8.42 -7.93 -0.68
CA LEU A 369 -8.32 -7.35 0.66
C LEU A 369 -9.23 -6.13 0.71
N THR A 370 -10.27 -6.20 1.53
CA THR A 370 -11.22 -5.09 1.69
C THR A 370 -11.06 -4.50 3.08
N CYS A 371 -10.65 -3.23 3.15
CA CYS A 371 -10.59 -2.46 4.38
C CYS A 371 -11.55 -1.26 4.35
N THR A 372 -12.54 -1.26 3.44
CA THR A 372 -13.46 -0.14 3.20
C THR A 372 -14.10 0.37 4.50
N GLY A 373 -13.94 1.66 4.79
CA GLY A 373 -14.48 2.26 6.01
C GLY A 373 -13.82 1.84 7.33
N GLY A 374 -12.72 1.08 7.31
CA GLY A 374 -12.02 0.64 8.52
C GLY A 374 -11.21 1.75 9.22
N HIS A 375 -11.06 1.64 10.54
CA HIS A 375 -10.27 2.54 11.39
C HIS A 375 -9.04 1.84 11.96
N PHE A 376 -7.85 2.34 11.62
CA PHE A 376 -6.58 1.78 12.05
C PHE A 376 -5.79 2.84 12.82
N ASP A 377 -5.53 2.61 14.11
CA ASP A 377 -4.82 3.54 14.98
C ASP A 377 -3.56 2.89 15.57
N ASN A 378 -2.40 3.27 15.04
CA ASN A 378 -1.09 2.96 15.61
C ASN A 378 -0.07 4.08 15.27
N PRO A 379 -0.17 5.25 15.91
CA PRO A 379 0.62 6.43 15.55
C PRO A 379 2.12 6.26 15.78
N SER A 380 2.53 5.25 16.55
CA SER A 380 3.94 4.97 16.85
C SER A 380 4.65 4.11 15.80
N GLY A 381 3.93 3.56 14.82
CA GLY A 381 4.48 2.66 13.83
C GLY A 381 3.54 2.42 12.65
N SER A 382 3.46 1.16 12.20
CA SER A 382 2.56 0.77 11.12
C SER A 382 1.18 0.41 11.66
N ALA A 383 0.16 1.07 11.10
CA ALA A 383 -1.24 0.77 11.38
C ALA A 383 -1.70 -0.47 10.59
N LEU A 384 -1.28 -0.57 9.32
CA LEU A 384 -1.51 -1.71 8.44
C LEU A 384 -0.19 -2.09 7.73
N ASP A 385 0.33 -3.28 8.01
CA ASP A 385 1.55 -3.81 7.39
C ASP A 385 1.21 -4.98 6.46
N ALA A 386 1.04 -4.69 5.18
CA ALA A 386 0.82 -5.64 4.09
C ALA A 386 2.07 -5.78 3.20
N THR A 387 3.26 -5.68 3.79
CA THR A 387 4.53 -5.85 3.09
C THR A 387 4.61 -7.23 2.42
N GLY A 388 4.91 -7.25 1.12
CA GLY A 388 5.01 -8.48 0.33
C GLY A 388 3.68 -9.22 0.14
N LEU A 389 2.53 -8.56 0.35
CA LEU A 389 1.21 -9.11 0.07
C LEU A 389 1.11 -9.56 -1.40
N ILE A 390 0.56 -10.75 -1.63
CA ILE A 390 0.19 -11.22 -2.97
C ILE A 390 -1.32 -11.29 -3.02
N CYS A 391 -1.95 -10.41 -3.78
CA CYS A 391 -3.40 -10.32 -3.94
C CYS A 391 -3.74 -10.53 -5.42
N ARG A 392 -4.54 -11.55 -5.73
CA ARG A 392 -4.95 -11.88 -7.11
C ARG A 392 -6.12 -11.04 -7.63
N GLY A 393 -6.79 -10.29 -6.77
CA GLY A 393 -7.80 -9.30 -7.10
C GLY A 393 -7.33 -7.91 -6.68
N SER A 394 -8.21 -7.17 -6.03
CA SER A 394 -8.00 -5.77 -5.66
C SER A 394 -7.75 -5.58 -4.16
N VAL A 395 -7.15 -4.45 -3.80
CA VAL A 395 -6.99 -3.97 -2.43
C VAL A 395 -7.81 -2.69 -2.29
N TYR A 396 -8.79 -2.69 -1.39
CA TYR A 396 -9.68 -1.55 -1.13
C TYR A 396 -9.35 -0.90 0.21
N LEU A 397 -8.93 0.35 0.17
CA LEU A 397 -8.62 1.24 1.29
C LEU A 397 -9.43 2.55 1.12
N ASP A 398 -10.70 2.40 0.76
CA ASP A 398 -11.59 3.46 0.31
C ASP A 398 -12.69 3.78 1.33
N LYS A 399 -13.50 4.79 1.00
CA LYS A 399 -14.65 5.17 1.81
C LYS A 399 -15.83 4.22 1.56
N ASP A 400 -16.46 3.79 2.64
CA ASP A 400 -17.80 3.19 2.58
C ASP A 400 -18.83 4.29 2.24
N PRO A 401 -19.65 4.13 1.17
CA PRO A 401 -20.70 5.08 0.81
C PRO A 401 -21.73 5.32 1.93
N ASP A 402 -21.95 4.32 2.78
CA ASP A 402 -22.96 4.35 3.85
C ASP A 402 -22.43 5.00 5.13
N LEU A 403 -21.12 5.23 5.24
CA LEU A 403 -20.48 5.84 6.41
C LEU A 403 -20.13 7.32 6.18
N GLU A 404 -20.20 8.13 7.24
CA GLU A 404 -19.77 9.53 7.18
C GLU A 404 -18.25 9.65 6.96
N GLN A 405 -17.49 8.83 7.68
CA GLN A 405 -16.02 8.73 7.61
C GLN A 405 -15.63 7.47 6.85
N GLY A 406 -14.71 7.60 5.89
CA GLY A 406 -14.19 6.48 5.11
C GLY A 406 -13.04 5.73 5.81
N PHE A 407 -12.27 4.97 5.03
CA PHE A 407 -11.03 4.36 5.53
C PHE A 407 -10.14 5.42 6.19
N THR A 408 -9.66 5.12 7.39
CA THR A 408 -8.79 6.00 8.17
C THR A 408 -7.62 5.22 8.77
N ALA A 409 -6.41 5.71 8.54
CA ALA A 409 -5.18 5.14 9.12
C ALA A 409 -4.36 6.23 9.79
N ASN A 410 -4.15 6.10 11.10
CA ASN A 410 -3.21 6.90 11.89
C ASN A 410 -1.97 6.06 12.20
N GLY A 411 -0.89 6.28 11.47
CA GLY A 411 0.27 5.38 11.36
C GLY A 411 0.52 4.97 9.91
N GLN A 412 1.65 4.33 9.65
CA GLN A 412 2.04 3.96 8.29
C GLN A 412 1.19 2.80 7.74
N VAL A 413 0.74 2.93 6.49
CA VAL A 413 0.21 1.82 5.69
C VAL A 413 1.30 1.33 4.73
N SER A 414 1.76 0.09 4.91
CA SER A 414 2.81 -0.51 4.07
C SER A 414 2.23 -1.52 3.08
N LEU A 415 2.47 -1.29 1.80
CA LEU A 415 2.27 -2.20 0.66
C LEU A 415 3.62 -2.45 -0.05
N SER A 416 4.72 -2.33 0.68
CA SER A 416 6.07 -2.44 0.12
C SER A 416 6.30 -3.82 -0.49
N GLY A 417 6.69 -3.85 -1.76
CA GLY A 417 6.88 -5.08 -2.53
C GLY A 417 5.61 -5.93 -2.73
N ALA A 418 4.42 -5.37 -2.51
CA ALA A 418 3.17 -6.08 -2.75
C ALA A 418 2.94 -6.31 -4.26
N SER A 419 2.23 -7.39 -4.58
CA SER A 419 1.80 -7.73 -5.94
C SER A 419 0.28 -7.83 -5.94
N VAL A 420 -0.39 -6.88 -6.58
CA VAL A 420 -1.85 -6.77 -6.63
C VAL A 420 -2.31 -6.86 -8.09
N ALA A 421 -2.98 -7.93 -8.48
CA ALA A 421 -3.24 -8.17 -9.91
C ALA A 421 -4.20 -7.12 -10.50
N GLU A 422 -5.24 -6.70 -9.78
CA GLU A 422 -6.26 -5.82 -10.35
C GLU A 422 -6.05 -4.35 -10.01
N ALA A 423 -6.35 -3.90 -8.79
CA ALA A 423 -6.22 -2.48 -8.45
C ALA A 423 -5.92 -2.26 -6.97
N VAL A 424 -5.27 -1.14 -6.67
CA VAL A 424 -5.20 -0.58 -5.32
C VAL A 424 -6.06 0.68 -5.30
N VAL A 425 -7.15 0.63 -4.55
CA VAL A 425 -8.17 1.68 -4.52
C VAL A 425 -8.13 2.35 -3.15
N CYS A 426 -7.74 3.61 -3.10
CA CYS A 426 -7.72 4.43 -1.88
C CYS A 426 -8.66 5.64 -1.99
N THR A 427 -9.63 5.60 -2.89
CA THR A 427 -10.56 6.70 -3.15
C THR A 427 -11.23 7.19 -1.86
N ASP A 428 -11.21 8.50 -1.62
CA ASP A 428 -11.75 9.13 -0.40
C ASP A 428 -11.12 8.67 0.94
N GLY A 429 -10.00 7.94 0.92
CA GLY A 429 -9.31 7.47 2.12
C GLY A 429 -8.48 8.55 2.83
N LEU A 430 -8.37 8.44 4.16
CA LEU A 430 -7.61 9.37 5.00
C LEU A 430 -6.40 8.69 5.65
N PHE A 431 -5.22 9.18 5.34
CA PHE A 431 -3.94 8.62 5.81
C PHE A 431 -3.17 9.68 6.58
N HIS A 432 -2.77 9.37 7.80
CA HIS A 432 -2.09 10.30 8.70
C HIS A 432 -0.88 9.65 9.37
N HIS A 433 0.31 10.12 9.01
CA HIS A 433 1.56 9.78 9.69
C HIS A 433 2.56 10.92 9.51
N GLU A 434 2.27 12.07 10.13
CA GLU A 434 2.99 13.33 9.93
C GLU A 434 4.51 13.22 10.16
N ALA A 435 4.94 12.35 11.08
CA ALA A 435 6.35 12.18 11.42
C ALA A 435 7.17 11.52 10.29
N ASP A 436 6.55 10.76 9.38
CA ASP A 436 7.25 9.93 8.40
C ASP A 436 6.39 9.65 7.14
N VAL A 437 6.36 8.38 6.68
CA VAL A 437 5.62 7.93 5.49
C VAL A 437 4.21 7.51 5.88
N ALA A 438 3.20 8.09 5.23
CA ALA A 438 1.80 7.71 5.42
C ALA A 438 1.46 6.43 4.64
N ILE A 439 1.93 6.32 3.40
CA ILE A 439 1.76 5.14 2.54
C ILE A 439 3.10 4.75 1.94
N ASP A 440 3.59 3.55 2.24
CA ASP A 440 4.77 2.97 1.60
C ASP A 440 4.37 1.84 0.65
N ALA A 441 4.25 2.16 -0.63
CA ALA A 441 4.02 1.24 -1.74
C ALA A 441 5.29 1.09 -2.61
N SER A 442 6.47 1.18 -2.00
CA SER A 442 7.74 1.01 -2.71
C SER A 442 7.83 -0.37 -3.36
N GLY A 443 8.10 -0.44 -4.67
CA GLY A 443 8.17 -1.71 -5.39
C GLY A 443 6.83 -2.44 -5.56
N LEU A 444 5.69 -1.78 -5.29
CA LEU A 444 4.36 -2.31 -5.60
C LEU A 444 4.29 -2.68 -7.08
N THR A 445 3.76 -3.85 -7.40
CA THR A 445 3.46 -4.25 -8.78
C THR A 445 1.96 -4.47 -8.92
N THR A 446 1.33 -3.78 -9.86
CA THR A 446 -0.07 -4.02 -10.21
C THR A 446 -0.28 -4.00 -11.71
N ASP A 447 -1.12 -4.90 -12.23
CA ASP A 447 -1.46 -4.93 -13.65
C ASP A 447 -2.60 -3.94 -14.00
N GLY A 448 -3.33 -3.42 -12.99
CA GLY A 448 -4.34 -2.39 -13.20
C GLY A 448 -4.02 -1.06 -12.53
N ASN A 449 -5.00 -0.48 -11.85
CA ASN A 449 -5.00 0.93 -11.46
C ASN A 449 -4.51 1.13 -10.02
N VAL A 450 -3.88 2.28 -9.77
CA VAL A 450 -3.69 2.81 -8.41
C VAL A 450 -4.52 4.10 -8.32
N MET A 451 -5.53 4.11 -7.46
CA MET A 451 -6.49 5.21 -7.32
C MET A 451 -6.28 5.92 -5.98
N LEU A 452 -5.80 7.15 -6.03
CA LEU A 452 -5.58 8.09 -4.92
C LEU A 452 -6.42 9.37 -5.18
N ASP A 453 -7.67 9.17 -5.58
CA ASP A 453 -8.54 10.20 -6.16
C ASP A 453 -9.74 10.55 -5.25
N GLY A 454 -10.58 11.48 -5.74
CA GLY A 454 -11.73 11.99 -5.01
C GLY A 454 -11.29 12.86 -3.82
N GLY A 455 -11.79 12.55 -2.64
CA GLY A 455 -11.46 13.15 -1.35
C GLY A 455 -10.23 12.56 -0.65
N PHE A 456 -9.41 11.77 -1.37
CA PHE A 456 -8.19 11.18 -0.81
C PHE A 456 -7.31 12.25 -0.14
N ARG A 457 -6.86 11.97 1.09
CA ARG A 457 -5.97 12.85 1.84
C ARG A 457 -4.87 12.08 2.55
N ALA A 458 -3.62 12.46 2.30
CA ALA A 458 -2.44 11.95 3.00
C ALA A 458 -1.67 13.07 3.69
N VAL A 459 -1.42 12.92 4.99
CA VAL A 459 -0.51 13.74 5.78
C VAL A 459 0.71 12.88 6.15
N GLY A 460 1.86 13.21 5.59
CA GLY A 460 3.05 12.35 5.51
C GLY A 460 3.40 12.03 4.06
N GLU A 461 4.55 11.41 3.83
CA GLU A 461 5.00 11.04 2.47
C GLU A 461 4.14 9.89 1.91
N VAL A 462 3.73 9.99 0.64
CA VAL A 462 3.19 8.86 -0.14
C VAL A 462 4.27 8.37 -1.09
N ARG A 463 4.76 7.15 -0.88
CA ARG A 463 5.89 6.58 -1.61
C ARG A 463 5.45 5.45 -2.52
N LEU A 464 5.63 5.62 -3.82
CA LEU A 464 5.44 4.64 -4.91
C LEU A 464 6.77 4.43 -5.66
N ALA A 465 7.88 4.56 -4.94
CA ALA A 465 9.22 4.45 -5.52
C ALA A 465 9.44 3.07 -6.13
N ARG A 466 9.87 3.03 -7.40
CA ARG A 466 10.06 1.80 -8.19
C ARG A 466 8.81 0.92 -8.30
N ALA A 467 7.62 1.48 -8.11
CA ALA A 467 6.38 0.75 -8.35
C ALA A 467 6.16 0.53 -9.86
N THR A 468 5.44 -0.52 -10.22
CA THR A 468 4.99 -0.80 -11.58
C THR A 468 3.47 -0.76 -11.61
N VAL A 469 2.90 0.15 -12.40
CA VAL A 469 1.45 0.34 -12.55
C VAL A 469 1.07 0.01 -13.99
N GLY A 470 0.31 -1.07 -14.17
CA GLY A 470 -0.02 -1.65 -15.48
C GLY A 470 -1.07 -0.85 -16.25
N ARG A 471 -1.95 -0.13 -15.54
CA ARG A 471 -2.88 0.84 -16.12
C ARG A 471 -2.59 2.24 -15.56
N GLN A 472 -3.56 2.90 -14.94
CA GLN A 472 -3.51 4.31 -14.59
C GLN A 472 -3.10 4.50 -13.13
N LEU A 473 -2.24 5.49 -12.88
CA LEU A 473 -2.07 6.08 -11.55
C LEU A 473 -2.91 7.36 -11.52
N ASP A 474 -4.02 7.33 -10.78
CA ASP A 474 -4.94 8.45 -10.68
C ASP A 474 -4.82 9.12 -9.31
N CYS A 475 -4.42 10.38 -9.27
CA CYS A 475 -4.40 11.21 -8.06
C CYS A 475 -5.35 12.40 -8.18
N THR A 476 -6.37 12.32 -9.04
CA THR A 476 -7.28 13.44 -9.35
C THR A 476 -8.06 13.87 -8.10
N GLY A 477 -8.00 15.16 -7.75
CA GLY A 477 -8.62 15.69 -6.52
C GLY A 477 -7.87 15.43 -5.21
N GLY A 478 -6.86 14.54 -5.21
CA GLY A 478 -6.17 14.11 -4.01
C GLY A 478 -5.32 15.19 -3.33
N VAL A 479 -5.23 15.15 -2.00
CA VAL A 479 -4.49 16.10 -1.17
C VAL A 479 -3.30 15.42 -0.48
N PHE A 480 -2.09 15.85 -0.80
CA PHE A 480 -0.83 15.29 -0.31
C PHE A 480 -0.08 16.35 0.49
N GLN A 481 0.21 16.09 1.76
CA GLN A 481 0.82 17.07 2.66
C GLN A 481 2.05 16.51 3.38
N ALA A 482 3.24 17.04 3.06
CA ALA A 482 4.47 16.72 3.76
C ALA A 482 5.35 17.97 3.88
N LEU A 483 5.38 18.59 5.06
CA LEU A 483 6.09 19.85 5.28
C LEU A 483 7.60 19.64 5.22
N GLY A 484 8.28 20.31 4.27
CA GLY A 484 9.74 20.23 4.13
C GLY A 484 10.28 18.92 3.57
N ARG A 485 9.40 18.03 3.09
CA ARG A 485 9.75 16.70 2.55
C ARG A 485 9.02 16.44 1.23
N THR A 486 9.24 15.26 0.65
CA THR A 486 8.48 14.77 -0.49
C THR A 486 7.07 14.40 -0.04
N ALA A 487 6.06 14.96 -0.71
CA ALA A 487 4.66 14.63 -0.47
C ALA A 487 4.23 13.42 -1.29
N LEU A 488 4.72 13.32 -2.54
CA LEU A 488 4.47 12.21 -3.44
C LEU A 488 5.78 11.79 -4.13
N ASP A 489 6.27 10.59 -3.81
CA ASP A 489 7.49 10.02 -4.39
C ASP A 489 7.17 8.93 -5.43
N LEU A 490 7.33 9.27 -6.71
CA LEU A 490 7.21 8.38 -7.86
C LEU A 490 8.59 8.04 -8.47
N THR A 491 9.67 8.13 -7.69
CA THR A 491 11.02 7.89 -8.17
C THR A 491 11.17 6.50 -8.78
N GLY A 492 11.54 6.43 -10.06
CA GLY A 492 11.71 5.17 -10.78
C GLY A 492 10.41 4.40 -11.05
N LEU A 493 9.24 5.05 -10.93
CA LEU A 493 7.95 4.47 -11.30
C LEU A 493 7.98 3.96 -12.74
N VAL A 494 7.42 2.77 -12.99
CA VAL A 494 7.14 2.25 -14.33
C VAL A 494 5.62 2.27 -14.55
N GLY A 495 5.13 3.33 -15.19
CA GLY A 495 3.72 3.48 -15.53
C GLY A 495 3.45 3.06 -16.97
N ARG A 496 2.64 2.02 -17.19
CA ARG A 496 2.23 1.62 -18.54
C ARG A 496 1.04 2.42 -19.06
N GLY A 497 0.21 2.94 -18.16
CA GLY A 497 -0.86 3.87 -18.49
C GLY A 497 -0.50 5.33 -18.23
N ASP A 498 -1.52 6.12 -17.90
CA ASP A 498 -1.40 7.55 -17.63
C ASP A 498 -1.12 7.81 -16.14
N VAL A 499 -0.42 8.91 -15.84
CA VAL A 499 -0.26 9.45 -14.48
C VAL A 499 -1.06 10.76 -14.41
N LEU A 500 -2.16 10.74 -13.66
CA LEU A 500 -3.09 11.87 -13.56
C LEU A 500 -2.93 12.61 -12.22
N LEU A 501 -2.42 13.82 -12.27
CA LEU A 501 -2.30 14.76 -11.14
C LEU A 501 -3.21 15.96 -11.42
N THR A 502 -4.49 15.69 -11.67
CA THR A 502 -5.42 16.66 -12.27
C THR A 502 -6.46 17.21 -11.32
N ASN A 503 -7.12 18.30 -11.73
CA ASN A 503 -8.40 18.80 -11.21
C ASN A 503 -8.60 18.62 -9.70
N GLY A 504 -8.03 19.54 -8.91
CA GLY A 504 -8.14 19.52 -7.45
C GLY A 504 -6.98 18.81 -6.76
N PHE A 505 -6.08 18.15 -7.49
CA PHE A 505 -4.81 17.66 -6.93
C PHE A 505 -4.04 18.77 -6.22
N ARG A 506 -3.63 18.55 -4.97
CA ARG A 506 -2.83 19.49 -4.19
C ARG A 506 -1.67 18.78 -3.52
N ALA A 507 -0.45 19.23 -3.78
CA ALA A 507 0.74 18.77 -3.09
C ALA A 507 1.39 19.91 -2.31
N THR A 508 1.38 19.82 -0.98
CA THR A 508 2.15 20.71 -0.10
C THR A 508 3.45 20.04 0.32
N GLY A 509 4.40 20.00 -0.61
CA GLY A 509 5.69 19.31 -0.51
C GLY A 509 6.26 19.09 -1.92
N GLU A 510 7.37 18.36 -2.02
CA GLU A 510 7.93 17.98 -3.33
C GLU A 510 7.10 16.86 -3.97
N VAL A 511 6.84 16.96 -5.28
CA VAL A 511 6.38 15.83 -6.11
C VAL A 511 7.58 15.33 -6.91
N SER A 512 8.04 14.12 -6.63
CA SER A 512 9.16 13.50 -7.34
C SER A 512 8.67 12.53 -8.41
N LEU A 513 9.10 12.74 -9.64
CA LEU A 513 8.94 11.87 -10.82
C LEU A 513 10.33 11.45 -11.36
N ARG A 514 11.34 11.46 -10.48
CA ARG A 514 12.74 11.25 -10.87
C ARG A 514 12.92 9.87 -11.50
N ASN A 515 13.49 9.84 -12.70
CA ASN A 515 13.73 8.63 -13.50
C ASN A 515 12.48 7.75 -13.68
N ALA A 516 11.27 8.31 -13.55
CA ALA A 516 10.05 7.58 -13.86
C ALA A 516 9.97 7.33 -15.38
N ASP A 517 9.40 6.20 -15.77
CA ASP A 517 9.14 5.79 -17.15
C ASP A 517 7.64 5.58 -17.33
N VAL A 518 6.99 6.55 -17.99
CA VAL A 518 5.55 6.58 -18.23
C VAL A 518 5.31 6.38 -19.72
N SER A 519 4.65 5.28 -20.09
CA SER A 519 4.44 4.91 -21.49
C SER A 519 3.46 5.83 -22.21
N ARG A 520 2.47 6.37 -21.48
CA ARG A 520 1.46 7.28 -22.02
C ARG A 520 1.69 8.71 -21.50
N ASP A 521 0.71 9.33 -20.87
CA ASP A 521 0.73 10.75 -20.55
C ASP A 521 0.99 11.00 -19.05
N VAL A 522 1.67 12.11 -18.74
CA VAL A 522 1.77 12.66 -17.39
C VAL A 522 1.02 13.98 -17.39
N ASN A 523 -0.09 14.05 -16.65
CA ASN A 523 -1.01 15.18 -16.71
C ASN A 523 -1.10 15.92 -15.37
N LEU A 524 -0.66 17.18 -15.34
CA LEU A 524 -0.73 18.07 -14.17
C LEU A 524 -1.78 19.18 -14.34
N SER A 525 -2.78 18.99 -15.20
CA SER A 525 -3.78 20.01 -15.51
C SER A 525 -4.64 20.37 -14.29
N GLY A 526 -4.63 21.64 -13.89
CA GLY A 526 -5.41 22.13 -12.74
C GLY A 526 -4.88 21.67 -11.37
N GLY A 527 -3.69 21.09 -11.30
CA GLY A 527 -3.04 20.74 -10.03
C GLY A 527 -2.41 21.95 -9.34
N HIS A 528 -2.28 21.90 -8.01
CA HIS A 528 -1.57 22.90 -7.20
C HIS A 528 -0.30 22.29 -6.61
N LEU A 529 0.84 22.89 -6.92
CA LEU A 529 2.17 22.47 -6.45
C LEU A 529 2.75 23.53 -5.52
N SER A 530 2.37 23.48 -4.24
CA SER A 530 2.72 24.47 -3.22
C SER A 530 3.72 23.90 -2.21
N GLY A 531 4.98 23.80 -2.61
CA GLY A 531 6.04 23.26 -1.77
C GLY A 531 6.64 24.26 -0.79
N VAL A 532 6.88 23.81 0.44
CA VAL A 532 7.88 24.37 1.36
C VAL A 532 9.07 23.40 1.29
N GLY A 533 10.17 23.80 0.67
CA GLY A 533 11.29 22.91 0.34
C GLY A 533 12.17 23.46 -0.78
N GLU A 534 13.05 22.64 -1.36
CA GLU A 534 13.90 23.04 -2.49
C GLU A 534 13.15 23.00 -3.83
N LYS A 535 12.33 21.97 -4.04
CA LYS A 535 11.62 21.70 -5.30
C LYS A 535 10.12 21.56 -5.07
N SER A 536 9.35 22.01 -6.05
CA SER A 536 7.92 21.72 -6.16
C SER A 536 7.69 20.48 -7.03
N LEU A 537 8.52 20.31 -8.07
CA LEU A 537 8.46 19.19 -9.00
C LEU A 537 9.88 18.74 -9.36
N ASP A 538 10.21 17.47 -9.08
CA ASP A 538 11.45 16.83 -9.49
C ASP A 538 11.21 15.78 -10.57
N ALA A 539 11.24 16.17 -11.84
CA ALA A 539 11.12 15.27 -12.98
C ALA A 539 12.48 14.98 -13.65
N TYR A 540 13.56 14.99 -12.85
CA TYR A 540 14.90 14.67 -13.35
C TYR A 540 14.91 13.29 -14.02
N GLY A 541 15.31 13.22 -15.29
CA GLY A 541 15.41 11.97 -16.03
C GLY A 541 14.07 11.30 -16.37
N LEU A 542 12.93 12.01 -16.20
CA LEU A 542 11.59 11.51 -16.53
C LEU A 542 11.51 11.11 -18.01
N ARG A 543 10.92 9.95 -18.31
CA ARG A 543 10.58 9.51 -19.66
C ARG A 543 9.07 9.44 -19.82
N VAL A 544 8.56 10.07 -20.88
CA VAL A 544 7.14 10.08 -21.21
C VAL A 544 6.96 9.70 -22.68
N GLY A 545 6.39 8.53 -22.94
CA GLY A 545 6.11 8.05 -24.29
C GLY A 545 5.00 8.84 -25.00
N GLY A 546 4.10 9.46 -24.26
CA GLY A 546 3.06 10.37 -24.74
C GLY A 546 3.34 11.84 -24.45
N SER A 547 2.37 12.52 -23.84
CA SER A 547 2.37 13.94 -23.56
C SER A 547 2.73 14.24 -22.10
N LEU A 548 3.66 15.16 -21.87
CA LEU A 548 3.79 15.85 -20.59
C LEU A 548 2.94 17.13 -20.62
N ILE A 549 1.86 17.15 -19.84
CA ILE A 549 0.91 18.27 -19.75
C ILE A 549 1.19 19.05 -18.47
N LEU A 550 1.86 20.20 -18.60
CA LEU A 550 2.28 21.08 -17.52
C LEU A 550 1.38 22.34 -17.47
N LEU A 551 0.13 22.14 -17.07
CA LEU A 551 -0.91 23.18 -17.00
C LEU A 551 -1.48 23.31 -15.57
N PRO A 552 -0.65 23.59 -14.55
CA PRO A 552 -1.11 23.71 -13.17
C PRO A 552 -2.08 24.89 -13.01
N ALA A 553 -2.92 24.84 -11.99
CA ALA A 553 -3.87 25.91 -11.67
C ALA A 553 -3.17 27.21 -11.24
N GLU A 554 -2.01 27.08 -10.58
CA GLU A 554 -1.20 28.18 -10.06
C GLU A 554 0.28 27.93 -10.34
N LYS A 555 1.10 28.99 -10.39
CA LYS A 555 2.55 28.86 -10.59
C LYS A 555 3.16 28.08 -9.41
N PRO A 556 4.00 27.06 -9.65
CA PRO A 556 4.71 26.35 -8.59
C PRO A 556 5.52 27.32 -7.71
N THR A 557 5.61 27.04 -6.42
CA THR A 557 6.27 27.93 -5.45
C THR A 557 7.80 27.79 -5.47
N GLN A 558 8.33 26.59 -5.66
CA GLN A 558 9.76 26.25 -5.60
C GLN A 558 10.28 25.80 -6.97
N ILE A 559 11.46 25.17 -6.99
CA ILE A 559 12.12 24.77 -8.24
C ILE A 559 11.31 23.72 -8.99
N VAL A 560 11.22 23.88 -10.31
CA VAL A 560 10.77 22.84 -11.26
C VAL A 560 12.00 22.31 -12.00
N ASP A 561 12.35 21.06 -11.75
CA ASP A 561 13.51 20.37 -12.34
C ASP A 561 13.04 19.39 -13.40
N LEU A 562 13.25 19.72 -14.68
CA LEU A 562 12.96 18.85 -15.83
C LEU A 562 14.26 18.37 -16.51
N ARG A 563 15.40 18.38 -15.80
CA ARG A 563 16.68 18.05 -16.40
C ARG A 563 16.71 16.61 -16.92
N TYR A 564 17.29 16.42 -18.09
CA TYR A 564 17.42 15.12 -18.77
C TYR A 564 16.11 14.38 -19.01
N ALA A 565 14.96 15.06 -18.91
CA ALA A 565 13.68 14.45 -19.25
C ALA A 565 13.54 14.27 -20.77
N ASN A 566 12.88 13.19 -21.18
CA ASN A 566 12.59 12.87 -22.57
C ASN A 566 11.09 12.63 -22.72
N VAL A 567 10.43 13.52 -23.45
CA VAL A 567 8.96 13.48 -23.62
C VAL A 567 8.62 13.49 -25.10
N THR A 568 7.63 12.73 -25.55
CA THR A 568 7.24 12.78 -26.97
C THR A 568 6.61 14.14 -27.30
N ARG A 569 5.63 14.57 -26.52
CA ARG A 569 4.94 15.86 -26.70
C ARG A 569 4.99 16.68 -25.42
N LEU A 570 5.31 17.96 -25.55
CA LEU A 570 5.27 18.89 -24.42
C LEU A 570 4.10 19.87 -24.61
N ASN A 571 3.15 19.84 -23.67
CA ASN A 571 2.06 20.79 -23.58
C ASN A 571 2.20 21.60 -22.30
N ASP A 572 2.83 22.77 -22.41
CA ASP A 572 3.13 23.67 -21.31
C ASP A 572 2.48 25.05 -21.48
N SER A 573 2.39 25.78 -20.38
CA SER A 573 1.96 27.18 -20.35
C SER A 573 2.86 28.00 -19.42
N GLU A 574 2.70 29.32 -19.41
CA GLU A 574 3.45 30.20 -18.51
C GLU A 574 3.19 29.86 -17.03
N MET A 575 2.01 29.31 -16.72
CA MET A 575 1.64 28.86 -15.38
C MET A 575 2.42 27.63 -14.93
N GLY A 576 2.92 26.83 -15.89
CA GLY A 576 3.72 25.63 -15.61
C GLY A 576 5.07 25.91 -14.95
N TYR A 577 5.55 27.15 -15.01
CA TYR A 577 6.90 27.51 -14.57
C TYR A 577 6.87 28.50 -13.39
N PRO A 578 7.69 28.29 -12.36
CA PRO A 578 7.81 29.20 -11.23
C PRO A 578 8.37 30.56 -11.66
N ALA A 579 8.07 31.60 -10.87
CA ALA A 579 8.67 32.92 -11.07
C ALA A 579 10.15 32.95 -10.66
N GLY A 580 10.95 33.77 -11.35
CA GLY A 580 12.37 33.96 -11.07
C GLY A 580 13.27 32.82 -11.52
N ASN A 581 14.51 32.76 -11.02
CA ASN A 581 15.52 31.80 -11.45
C ASN A 581 15.35 30.41 -10.81
N ARG A 582 14.18 29.78 -11.01
CA ARG A 582 13.77 28.53 -10.34
C ARG A 582 13.38 27.41 -11.32
N VAL A 583 13.83 27.50 -12.57
CA VAL A 583 13.59 26.44 -13.57
C VAL A 583 14.92 25.82 -13.98
N GLU A 584 14.96 24.49 -14.09
CA GLU A 584 16.10 23.74 -14.62
C GLU A 584 15.63 22.85 -15.78
N LEU A 585 16.12 23.11 -17.00
CA LEU A 585 15.67 22.46 -18.24
C LEU A 585 16.81 21.78 -19.01
N GLU A 586 18.01 21.74 -18.44
CA GLU A 586 19.18 21.14 -19.10
C GLU A 586 18.96 19.67 -19.45
N GLY A 587 19.15 19.32 -20.72
CA GLY A 587 18.97 17.95 -21.20
C GLY A 587 17.53 17.59 -21.52
N LEU A 588 16.55 18.48 -21.28
CA LEU A 588 15.16 18.26 -21.68
C LEU A 588 15.07 18.10 -23.21
N THR A 589 14.41 17.04 -23.67
CA THR A 589 14.18 16.76 -25.09
C THR A 589 12.71 16.48 -25.35
N TYR A 590 12.21 16.94 -26.51
CA TYR A 590 10.82 16.78 -26.93
C TYR A 590 10.69 16.74 -28.45
N GLN A 591 9.74 15.95 -28.98
CA GLN A 591 9.54 15.81 -30.43
C GLN A 591 8.57 16.85 -31.00
N SER A 592 7.54 17.23 -30.24
CA SER A 592 6.62 18.29 -30.63
C SER A 592 6.20 19.17 -29.46
N LEU A 593 5.70 20.37 -29.79
CA LEU A 593 5.16 21.34 -28.85
C LEU A 593 3.67 21.53 -29.14
N GLU A 594 2.80 21.25 -28.17
CA GLU A 594 1.35 21.42 -28.25
C GLU A 594 0.86 22.55 -27.33
N SER A 595 1.75 23.48 -27.03
CA SER A 595 1.51 24.63 -26.14
C SER A 595 0.89 25.82 -26.87
N ASN A 596 0.19 26.66 -26.11
CA ASN A 596 -0.21 28.01 -26.56
C ASN A 596 0.91 29.07 -26.45
N LEU A 597 2.13 28.68 -26.06
CA LEU A 597 3.26 29.59 -25.85
C LEU A 597 3.92 30.04 -27.16
N GLY A 598 4.08 31.36 -27.31
CA GLY A 598 4.89 31.95 -28.37
C GLY A 598 6.40 31.77 -28.13
N TYR A 599 7.21 31.96 -29.18
CA TYR A 599 8.67 31.83 -29.06
C TYR A 599 9.28 32.85 -28.09
N GLU A 600 8.69 34.05 -27.97
CA GLU A 600 9.16 35.10 -27.05
C GLU A 600 9.00 34.69 -25.59
N GLN A 601 7.84 34.15 -25.24
CA GLN A 601 7.56 33.64 -23.89
C GLN A 601 8.48 32.47 -23.54
N ARG A 602 8.75 31.57 -24.50
CA ARG A 602 9.71 30.48 -24.30
C ARG A 602 11.13 30.97 -24.06
N ILE A 603 11.58 31.99 -24.81
CA ILE A 603 12.88 32.62 -24.56
C ILE A 603 12.93 33.19 -23.14
N GLN A 604 11.86 33.85 -22.68
CA GLN A 604 11.80 34.36 -21.31
C GLN A 604 11.93 33.23 -20.27
N ILE A 605 11.24 32.11 -20.46
CA ILE A 605 11.37 30.93 -19.57
C ILE A 605 12.83 30.44 -19.55
N LEU A 606 13.47 30.32 -20.72
CA LEU A 606 14.87 29.90 -20.83
C LEU A 606 15.86 30.90 -20.21
N GLU A 607 15.59 32.20 -20.29
CA GLU A 607 16.43 33.24 -19.68
C GLU A 607 16.42 33.18 -18.14
N HIS A 608 15.32 32.70 -17.56
CA HIS A 608 15.13 32.48 -16.12
C HIS A 608 15.59 31.09 -15.64
N MET A 609 16.35 30.34 -16.44
CA MET A 609 16.99 29.13 -15.92
C MET A 609 18.01 29.47 -14.82
N LYS A 610 17.96 28.69 -13.73
CA LYS A 610 18.91 28.80 -12.60
C LYS A 610 20.34 28.60 -13.09
N SER A 611 20.57 27.53 -13.85
CA SER A 611 21.86 27.23 -14.50
C SER A 611 21.78 27.47 -16.01
N TYR A 612 22.79 28.11 -16.61
CA TYR A 612 22.80 28.29 -18.08
C TYR A 612 23.28 27.02 -18.74
N SER A 613 22.50 26.50 -19.69
CA SER A 613 22.93 25.48 -20.63
C SER A 613 22.54 25.90 -22.05
N ARG A 614 23.37 25.53 -23.04
CA ARG A 614 23.13 25.85 -24.45
C ARG A 614 22.10 24.92 -25.09
N GLN A 615 22.02 23.68 -24.60
CA GLN A 615 21.19 22.63 -25.19
C GLN A 615 19.69 22.99 -25.26
N PRO A 616 19.04 23.58 -24.23
CA PRO A 616 17.62 23.92 -24.29
C PRO A 616 17.26 24.90 -25.43
N TYR A 617 18.15 25.88 -25.69
CA TYR A 617 17.99 26.80 -26.82
C TYR A 617 18.14 26.09 -28.17
N GLN A 618 19.07 25.13 -28.27
CA GLN A 618 19.27 24.35 -29.50
C GLN A 618 18.10 23.41 -29.78
N GLN A 619 17.56 22.78 -28.75
CA GLN A 619 16.36 21.93 -28.85
C GLN A 619 15.17 22.74 -29.37
N LEU A 620 14.89 23.90 -28.76
CA LEU A 620 13.79 24.77 -29.18
C LEU A 620 13.96 25.31 -30.60
N SER A 621 15.18 25.72 -30.95
CA SER A 621 15.57 26.14 -32.31
C SER A 621 15.31 25.04 -33.34
N ARG A 622 15.70 23.80 -33.04
CA ARG A 622 15.45 22.64 -33.90
C ARG A 622 13.96 22.42 -34.13
N ILE A 623 13.14 22.43 -33.08
CA ILE A 623 11.69 22.23 -33.20
C ILE A 623 11.02 23.32 -34.04
N TYR A 624 11.41 24.60 -33.87
CA TYR A 624 10.87 25.66 -34.71
C TYR A 624 11.31 25.56 -36.17
N ARG A 625 12.54 25.11 -36.43
CA ARG A 625 13.03 24.86 -37.78
C ARG A 625 12.26 23.72 -38.45
N ASP A 626 12.11 22.60 -37.75
CA ASP A 626 11.39 21.42 -38.25
C ASP A 626 9.90 21.74 -38.49
N ALA A 627 9.32 22.70 -37.74
CA ALA A 627 7.98 23.22 -37.93
C ALA A 627 7.86 24.32 -39.02
N GLY A 628 8.94 24.69 -39.72
CA GLY A 628 8.96 25.74 -40.75
C GLY A 628 8.81 27.17 -40.22
N LYS A 629 9.02 27.40 -38.92
CA LYS A 629 8.92 28.72 -38.26
C LYS A 629 10.29 29.41 -38.21
N ASP A 630 10.80 29.81 -39.38
CA ASP A 630 12.17 30.36 -39.54
C ASP A 630 12.47 31.58 -38.67
N VAL A 631 11.51 32.49 -38.49
CA VAL A 631 11.70 33.68 -37.66
C VAL A 631 11.92 33.29 -36.20
N ALA A 632 11.13 32.35 -35.68
CA ALA A 632 11.24 31.86 -34.31
C ALA A 632 12.56 31.11 -34.09
N ASP A 633 12.98 30.25 -35.03
CA ASP A 633 14.27 29.56 -34.97
C ASP A 633 15.44 30.55 -34.79
N ARG A 634 15.52 31.56 -35.67
CA ARG A 634 16.59 32.57 -35.64
C ARG A 634 16.62 33.34 -34.33
N GLU A 635 15.47 33.79 -33.84
CA GLU A 635 15.39 34.59 -32.61
C GLU A 635 15.77 33.76 -31.37
N VAL A 636 15.35 32.50 -31.28
CA VAL A 636 15.74 31.59 -30.19
C VAL A 636 17.26 31.34 -30.20
N ALA A 637 17.84 31.09 -31.37
CA ALA A 637 19.27 30.85 -31.50
C ALA A 637 20.12 32.09 -31.14
N VAL A 638 19.65 33.28 -31.49
CA VAL A 638 20.26 34.56 -31.08
C VAL A 638 20.15 34.77 -29.57
N ALA A 639 18.99 34.49 -28.97
CA ALA A 639 18.80 34.61 -27.52
C ALA A 639 19.75 33.71 -26.73
N GLY A 640 19.94 32.46 -27.16
CA GLY A 640 20.90 31.54 -26.54
C GLY A 640 22.34 32.05 -26.55
N LEU A 641 22.78 32.66 -27.65
CA LEU A 641 24.11 33.28 -27.76
C LEU A 641 24.25 34.54 -26.91
N LYS A 642 23.19 35.36 -26.83
CA LYS A 642 23.14 36.56 -25.98
C LYS A 642 23.34 36.19 -24.51
N GLN A 643 22.66 35.15 -24.03
CA GLN A 643 22.74 34.72 -22.63
C GLN A 643 24.09 34.10 -22.28
N LEU A 644 24.69 33.29 -23.17
CA LEU A 644 26.07 32.79 -23.01
C LEU A 644 27.04 33.94 -22.77
N ARG A 645 26.98 34.98 -23.61
CA ARG A 645 27.89 36.12 -23.58
C ARG A 645 27.64 37.08 -22.41
N LYS A 646 26.41 37.14 -21.88
CA LYS A 646 26.10 37.93 -20.68
C LYS A 646 26.73 37.31 -19.42
N ARG A 647 26.78 35.98 -19.36
CA ARG A 647 27.32 35.22 -18.21
C ARG A 647 28.83 34.95 -18.32
N ASP A 648 29.38 34.96 -19.54
CA ASP A 648 30.83 34.90 -19.74
C ASP A 648 31.51 36.22 -19.31
N LYS A 649 32.62 36.15 -18.57
CA LYS A 649 33.38 37.32 -18.09
C LYS A 649 34.17 37.94 -19.23
N LEU A 650 33.46 38.55 -20.18
CA LEU A 650 34.04 39.10 -21.39
C LEU A 650 34.91 40.32 -21.08
N ARG A 651 36.12 40.33 -21.65
CA ARG A 651 37.02 41.49 -21.66
C ARG A 651 36.35 42.68 -22.36
N PRO A 652 36.74 43.94 -22.05
CA PRO A 652 36.07 45.14 -22.59
C PRO A 652 35.98 45.18 -24.12
N HIS A 653 37.04 44.78 -24.83
CA HIS A 653 37.07 44.73 -26.29
C HIS A 653 36.11 43.68 -26.86
N SER A 654 35.94 42.54 -26.19
CA SER A 654 34.99 41.50 -26.60
C SER A 654 33.54 41.97 -26.45
N LYS A 655 33.24 42.87 -25.50
CA LYS A 655 31.93 43.52 -25.40
C LYS A 655 31.68 44.47 -26.57
N ALA A 656 32.67 45.28 -26.95
CA ALA A 656 32.57 46.15 -28.13
C ALA A 656 32.37 45.35 -29.43
N TRP A 657 33.13 44.26 -29.61
CA TRP A 657 32.96 43.34 -30.73
C TRP A 657 31.58 42.67 -30.76
N ASN A 658 30.99 42.36 -29.59
CA ASN A 658 29.64 41.82 -29.50
C ASN A 658 28.58 42.84 -29.94
N VAL A 659 28.69 44.09 -29.49
CA VAL A 659 27.77 45.16 -29.91
C VAL A 659 27.87 45.37 -31.42
N PHE A 660 29.10 45.37 -31.95
CA PHE A 660 29.35 45.45 -33.38
C PHE A 660 28.66 44.33 -34.17
N MET A 661 28.87 43.07 -33.80
CA MET A 661 28.28 41.90 -34.47
C MET A 661 26.75 41.82 -34.32
N TRP A 662 26.21 42.35 -33.22
CA TRP A 662 24.76 42.45 -33.02
C TRP A 662 24.14 43.51 -33.93
N LEU A 663 24.76 44.70 -34.02
CA LEU A 663 24.24 45.83 -34.80
C LEU A 663 24.32 45.59 -36.32
N THR A 664 25.42 45.00 -36.79
CA THR A 664 25.68 44.86 -38.23
C THR A 664 25.04 43.62 -38.84
N VAL A 665 25.11 42.46 -38.17
CA VAL A 665 24.67 41.17 -38.77
C VAL A 665 23.81 40.29 -37.84
N ARG A 666 23.41 40.80 -36.67
CA ARG A 666 22.63 40.04 -35.66
C ARG A 666 23.20 38.63 -35.41
N TYR A 667 24.52 38.53 -35.25
CA TYR A 667 25.27 37.28 -35.07
C TYR A 667 25.21 36.27 -36.24
N GLY A 668 25.12 36.76 -37.47
CA GLY A 668 25.18 35.92 -38.68
C GLY A 668 23.83 35.41 -39.17
N TYR A 669 22.71 35.87 -38.60
CA TYR A 669 21.37 35.41 -38.98
C TYR A 669 20.63 36.34 -39.96
N ARG A 670 21.17 37.53 -40.27
CA ARG A 670 20.57 38.48 -41.24
C ARG A 670 21.63 39.03 -42.22
N LEU A 671 21.81 38.35 -43.35
CA LEU A 671 22.81 38.70 -44.38
C LEU A 671 22.53 40.05 -45.08
N TYR A 672 21.28 40.51 -45.11
CA TYR A 672 20.87 41.74 -45.81
C TYR A 672 21.02 43.02 -44.96
N GLN A 673 21.30 42.91 -43.66
CA GLN A 673 21.35 44.04 -42.74
C GLN A 673 22.50 45.02 -43.01
N PRO A 674 23.72 44.58 -43.38
CA PRO A 674 24.79 45.50 -43.81
C PRO A 674 24.40 46.33 -45.04
N ILE A 675 23.62 45.75 -45.96
CA ILE A 675 23.13 46.44 -47.17
C ILE A 675 22.13 47.54 -46.77
N LEU A 676 21.20 47.23 -45.86
CA LEU A 676 20.24 48.23 -45.35
C LEU A 676 20.93 49.37 -44.60
N ILE A 677 22.02 49.11 -43.89
CA ILE A 677 22.82 50.13 -43.22
C ILE A 677 23.61 50.96 -44.24
N ALA A 678 24.15 50.34 -45.29
CA ALA A 678 24.91 51.02 -46.33
C ALA A 678 24.04 51.96 -47.19
N LEU A 679 22.77 51.62 -47.42
CA LEU A 679 21.86 52.38 -48.30
C LEU A 679 21.69 53.86 -47.91
N PRO A 680 21.38 54.25 -46.65
CA PRO A 680 21.31 55.66 -46.27
C PRO A 680 22.66 56.38 -46.38
N PHE A 681 23.79 55.72 -46.08
CA PHE A 681 25.12 56.28 -46.31
C PHE A 681 25.40 56.50 -47.79
N ALA A 682 24.96 55.58 -48.66
CA ALA A 682 25.10 55.72 -50.10
C ALA A 682 24.31 56.95 -50.60
N ILE A 683 23.06 57.10 -50.18
CA ILE A 683 22.22 58.26 -50.53
C ILE A 683 22.86 59.56 -50.03
N LEU A 684 23.32 59.58 -48.77
CA LEU A 684 23.97 60.75 -48.18
C LEU A 684 25.26 61.11 -48.92
N ASN A 685 26.08 60.12 -49.29
CA ASN A 685 27.29 60.33 -50.07
C ASN A 685 26.98 60.93 -51.44
N VAL A 686 25.96 60.42 -52.15
CA VAL A 686 25.56 60.98 -53.45
C VAL A 686 25.21 62.45 -53.32
N ILE A 687 24.48 62.84 -52.28
CA ILE A 687 24.15 64.25 -52.01
C ILE A 687 25.41 65.07 -51.74
N PHE A 688 26.30 64.60 -50.86
CA PHE A 688 27.53 65.31 -50.50
C PHE A 688 28.45 65.50 -51.69
N TYR A 689 28.69 64.46 -52.49
CA TYR A 689 29.60 64.53 -53.63
C TYR A 689 28.99 65.23 -54.85
N HIS A 690 27.68 65.18 -55.03
CA HIS A 690 27.00 66.03 -56.03
C HIS A 690 27.09 67.52 -55.64
N THR A 691 26.98 67.83 -54.34
CA THR A 691 27.17 69.19 -53.85
C THR A 691 28.63 69.61 -53.99
N ALA A 692 29.57 68.69 -53.78
CA ALA A 692 31.00 68.91 -53.97
C ALA A 692 31.37 69.19 -55.42
N GLU A 693 30.79 68.45 -56.37
CA GLU A 693 30.93 68.71 -57.80
C GLU A 693 30.41 70.10 -58.16
N HIS A 694 29.24 70.49 -57.64
CA HIS A 694 28.64 71.80 -57.94
C HIS A 694 29.42 73.00 -57.38
N HIS A 695 30.26 72.78 -56.36
CA HIS A 695 31.10 73.80 -55.73
C HIS A 695 32.59 73.66 -56.10
N ASP A 696 32.92 72.88 -57.13
CA ASP A 696 34.27 72.59 -57.62
C ASP A 696 35.23 72.06 -56.52
N LEU A 697 34.71 71.29 -55.56
CA LEU A 697 35.48 70.80 -54.41
C LEU A 697 36.26 69.49 -54.69
N MET A 698 36.23 68.99 -55.93
CA MET A 698 36.90 67.75 -56.34
C MET A 698 38.03 68.06 -57.33
N GLU A 699 39.23 67.53 -57.09
CA GLU A 699 40.40 67.69 -57.94
C GLU A 699 40.94 66.34 -58.46
N PRO A 700 41.57 66.32 -59.64
CA PRO A 700 42.17 65.10 -60.20
C PRO A 700 43.50 64.76 -59.52
N VAL A 701 43.65 63.50 -59.08
CA VAL A 701 44.85 63.02 -58.36
C VAL A 701 46.10 62.97 -59.26
N ALA A 702 45.95 62.71 -60.55
CA ALA A 702 47.05 62.69 -61.52
C ALA A 702 47.05 63.98 -62.36
N ALA A 703 47.39 65.10 -61.73
CA ALA A 703 47.62 66.36 -62.41
C ALA A 703 48.99 66.35 -63.12
N LYS A 704 49.05 65.78 -64.33
CA LYS A 704 49.95 66.14 -65.45
C LYS A 704 49.76 65.16 -66.61
N THR A 705 48.71 65.38 -67.39
CA THR A 705 48.75 65.11 -68.83
C THR A 705 49.04 66.44 -69.50
N ASP A 706 49.92 66.44 -70.51
CA ASP A 706 50.45 67.65 -71.18
C ASP A 706 49.38 68.55 -71.86
N ASP A 707 48.10 68.16 -71.84
CA ASP A 707 46.99 68.95 -72.36
C ASP A 707 45.85 69.05 -71.33
N GLY A 708 45.63 70.25 -70.79
CA GLY A 708 44.40 70.68 -70.11
C GLY A 708 44.22 70.24 -68.66
N HIS A 709 43.91 71.20 -67.77
CA HIS A 709 43.43 70.91 -66.40
C HIS A 709 42.12 70.12 -66.50
N ALA A 710 42.13 68.87 -66.05
CA ALA A 710 40.91 68.07 -65.94
C ALA A 710 40.00 68.68 -64.85
N ASP A 711 38.75 68.95 -65.20
CA ASP A 711 37.72 69.47 -64.31
C ASP A 711 36.64 68.39 -64.12
N ALA A 712 35.94 68.38 -62.98
CA ALA A 712 34.97 67.35 -62.61
C ALA A 712 33.92 67.09 -63.71
N THR A 713 33.57 68.15 -64.46
CA THR A 713 32.57 68.14 -65.54
C THR A 713 33.15 68.03 -66.96
N HIS A 714 34.45 68.26 -67.14
CA HIS A 714 35.12 68.28 -68.46
C HIS A 714 36.38 67.41 -68.46
N CYS A 715 36.27 66.25 -69.11
CA CYS A 715 37.21 65.15 -68.89
C CYS A 715 37.89 64.75 -70.22
N PRO A 716 39.22 64.58 -70.26
CA PRO A 716 39.93 64.10 -71.44
C PRO A 716 39.62 62.63 -71.72
N ALA A 717 39.78 62.19 -72.99
CA ALA A 717 39.38 60.86 -73.45
C ALA A 717 39.95 59.67 -72.64
N ASN A 718 41.07 59.87 -71.95
CA ASN A 718 41.76 58.87 -71.15
C ASN A 718 41.54 59.00 -69.63
N TYR A 719 40.62 59.88 -69.18
CA TYR A 719 40.32 60.09 -67.76
C TYR A 719 38.81 60.06 -67.51
N PRO A 720 38.30 59.18 -66.62
CA PRO A 720 36.87 59.08 -66.39
C PRO A 720 36.35 60.35 -65.71
N CYS A 721 35.23 60.87 -66.21
CA CYS A 721 34.53 61.96 -65.54
C CYS A 721 34.13 61.62 -64.12
N PHE A 722 34.11 62.64 -63.27
CA PHE A 722 33.62 62.47 -61.92
C PHE A 722 32.15 62.10 -61.98
N ASN A 723 31.79 61.00 -61.32
CA ASN A 723 30.40 60.60 -61.17
C ASN A 723 30.11 60.44 -59.67
N PRO A 724 29.33 61.34 -59.05
CA PRO A 724 29.04 61.30 -57.63
C PRO A 724 28.46 59.97 -57.15
N ALA A 725 27.63 59.32 -57.97
CA ALA A 725 27.02 58.03 -57.64
C ALA A 725 28.03 56.88 -57.68
N ALA A 726 28.87 56.82 -58.72
CA ALA A 726 29.91 55.81 -58.83
C ALA A 726 30.99 56.00 -57.75
N TYR A 727 31.40 57.23 -57.46
CA TYR A 727 32.32 57.55 -56.36
C TYR A 727 31.73 57.13 -55.01
N SER A 728 30.46 57.46 -54.75
CA SER A 728 29.75 57.09 -53.50
C SER A 728 29.63 55.58 -53.31
N LEU A 729 29.32 54.83 -54.38
CA LEU A 729 29.19 53.38 -54.33
C LEU A 729 30.54 52.70 -54.09
N GLN A 730 31.59 53.18 -54.76
CA GLN A 730 32.94 52.64 -54.62
C GLN A 730 33.49 52.83 -53.19
N LEU A 731 33.10 53.90 -52.49
CA LEU A 731 33.53 54.15 -51.10
C LEU A 731 32.95 53.12 -50.12
N LEU A 732 31.73 52.65 -50.35
CA LEU A 732 31.02 51.74 -49.45
C LEU A 732 31.24 50.26 -49.79
N ILE A 733 31.61 49.95 -51.03
CA ILE A 733 31.86 48.59 -51.51
C ILE A 733 33.34 48.45 -51.90
N PRO A 734 34.23 48.14 -50.95
CA PRO A 734 35.68 48.15 -51.18
C PRO A 734 36.18 47.12 -52.21
N ALA A 735 35.36 46.12 -52.56
CA ALA A 735 35.71 45.08 -53.52
C ALA A 735 35.48 45.46 -54.99
N ILE A 736 34.83 46.61 -55.26
CA ILE A 736 34.54 47.07 -56.62
C ILE A 736 35.51 48.21 -56.97
N ASN A 737 36.13 48.14 -58.16
CA ASN A 737 36.88 49.28 -58.70
C ASN A 737 36.09 49.92 -59.86
N LEU A 738 35.54 51.12 -59.63
CA LEU A 738 34.84 51.93 -60.64
C LEU A 738 35.74 53.03 -61.23
N TYR A 739 37.04 53.01 -60.91
CA TYR A 739 38.06 53.97 -61.34
C TYR A 739 37.78 55.44 -60.93
N GLN A 740 36.94 55.67 -59.92
CA GLN A 740 36.59 57.02 -59.45
C GLN A 740 37.50 57.49 -58.31
N ILE A 741 37.67 56.66 -57.26
CA ILE A 741 38.47 57.02 -56.06
C ILE A 741 39.97 57.19 -56.38
N ASP A 742 40.50 56.39 -57.31
CA ASP A 742 41.92 56.47 -57.70
C ASP A 742 42.24 57.74 -58.53
N LYS A 743 41.21 58.46 -58.96
CA LYS A 743 41.28 59.55 -59.94
C LYS A 743 40.78 60.89 -59.39
N TRP A 744 39.93 60.90 -58.38
CA TRP A 744 39.34 62.12 -57.84
C TRP A 744 39.55 62.19 -56.32
N ILE A 745 39.94 63.35 -55.80
CA ILE A 745 40.12 63.59 -54.37
C ILE A 745 39.51 64.96 -53.99
N PRO A 746 38.94 65.13 -52.79
CA PRO A 746 38.52 66.44 -52.32
C PRO A 746 39.69 67.42 -52.17
N ASP A 747 39.55 68.63 -52.72
CA ASP A 747 40.56 69.68 -52.69
C ASP A 747 40.64 70.34 -51.30
N ALA A 748 41.66 69.98 -50.52
CA ALA A 748 41.85 70.46 -49.15
C ALA A 748 42.11 71.97 -49.03
N SER A 749 42.44 72.66 -50.14
CA SER A 749 42.72 74.11 -50.14
C SER A 749 41.45 74.97 -50.01
N LYS A 750 40.27 74.39 -50.28
CA LYS A 750 38.96 75.06 -50.20
C LYS A 750 38.31 74.88 -48.81
N PRO A 751 37.50 75.85 -48.33
CA PRO A 751 36.95 75.86 -46.96
C PRO A 751 36.06 74.66 -46.59
N TRP A 752 35.54 73.92 -47.59
CA TRP A 752 34.76 72.69 -47.39
C TRP A 752 35.46 71.41 -47.84
N GLY A 753 36.62 71.50 -48.50
CA GLY A 753 37.30 70.32 -49.03
C GLY A 753 38.05 69.51 -47.98
N THR A 754 38.63 70.15 -46.96
CA THR A 754 39.23 69.44 -45.82
C THR A 754 38.17 68.61 -45.03
N PRO A 755 37.00 69.17 -44.64
CA PRO A 755 35.90 68.38 -44.08
C PRO A 755 35.42 67.23 -44.98
N LEU A 756 35.31 67.47 -46.29
CA LEU A 756 34.89 66.45 -47.26
C LEU A 756 35.92 65.33 -47.41
N LEU A 757 37.22 65.64 -47.31
CA LEU A 757 38.30 64.66 -47.29
C LEU A 757 38.21 63.73 -46.06
N PHE A 758 37.99 64.30 -44.86
CA PHE A 758 37.76 63.51 -43.65
C PHE A 758 36.50 62.64 -43.75
N TRP A 759 35.42 63.18 -44.34
CA TRP A 759 34.21 62.41 -44.64
C TRP A 759 34.50 61.23 -45.57
N THR A 760 35.31 61.44 -46.62
CA THR A 760 35.75 60.39 -47.55
C THR A 760 36.45 59.26 -46.81
N TRP A 761 37.41 59.57 -45.95
CA TRP A 761 38.12 58.56 -45.14
C TRP A 761 37.18 57.82 -44.19
N LEU A 762 36.27 58.52 -43.54
CA LEU A 762 35.26 57.92 -42.67
C LEU A 762 34.39 56.91 -43.44
N MET A 763 33.95 57.25 -44.65
CA MET A 763 33.13 56.37 -45.49
C MET A 763 33.91 55.14 -45.96
N ILE A 764 35.19 55.29 -46.32
CA ILE A 764 36.07 54.15 -46.64
C ILE A 764 36.16 53.18 -45.45
N ILE A 765 36.37 53.72 -44.23
CA ILE A 765 36.42 52.90 -43.01
C ILE A 765 35.09 52.18 -42.79
N ILE A 766 33.96 52.87 -42.93
CA ILE A 766 32.61 52.26 -42.80
C ILE A 766 32.39 51.17 -43.86
N GLY A 767 32.79 51.41 -45.11
CA GLY A 767 32.70 50.44 -46.20
C GLY A 767 33.47 49.15 -45.91
N TRP A 768 34.72 49.27 -45.46
CA TRP A 768 35.52 48.11 -45.03
C TRP A 768 34.90 47.38 -43.84
N VAL A 769 34.41 48.11 -42.83
CA VAL A 769 33.76 47.54 -41.65
C VAL A 769 32.50 46.74 -42.03
N LEU A 770 31.65 47.28 -42.91
CA LEU A 770 30.46 46.60 -43.40
C LEU A 770 30.84 45.40 -44.29
N GLY A 771 31.82 45.55 -45.17
CA GLY A 771 32.35 44.46 -46.01
C GLY A 771 32.87 43.27 -45.20
N PHE A 772 33.70 43.52 -44.19
CA PHE A 772 34.19 42.46 -43.29
C PHE A 772 33.05 41.81 -42.49
N SER A 773 32.05 42.57 -42.06
CA SER A 773 30.88 42.02 -41.37
C SER A 773 30.09 41.04 -42.25
N LEU A 774 29.91 41.36 -43.54
CA LEU A 774 29.23 40.50 -44.50
C LEU A 774 30.02 39.22 -44.77
N VAL A 775 31.34 39.31 -44.93
CA VAL A 775 32.22 38.13 -45.11
C VAL A 775 32.19 37.23 -43.87
N ALA A 776 32.24 37.81 -42.67
CA ALA A 776 32.13 37.05 -41.42
C ALA A 776 30.77 36.35 -41.31
N ALA A 777 29.69 37.02 -41.73
CA ALA A 777 28.35 36.44 -41.77
C ALA A 777 28.23 35.27 -42.74
N LEU A 778 28.73 35.43 -43.97
CA LEU A 778 28.77 34.38 -45.00
C LEU A 778 29.60 33.18 -44.55
N SER A 779 30.79 33.42 -43.98
CA SER A 779 31.64 32.37 -43.43
C SER A 779 30.94 31.58 -42.31
N GLN A 780 30.17 32.27 -41.47
CA GLN A 780 29.43 31.63 -40.39
C GLN A 780 28.18 30.89 -40.87
N ALA A 781 27.52 31.37 -41.94
CA ALA A 781 26.42 30.66 -42.59
C ALA A 781 26.89 29.36 -43.26
N LEU A 782 28.01 29.41 -43.99
CA LEU A 782 28.61 28.25 -44.67
C LEU A 782 29.13 27.16 -43.71
N ARG A 783 29.40 27.50 -42.45
CA ARG A 783 29.78 26.53 -41.41
C ARG A 783 28.57 25.85 -40.74
N ARG A 784 27.34 26.30 -41.05
CA ARG A 784 26.10 25.78 -40.46
C ARG A 784 25.38 24.80 -41.38
N GLU A 785 25.61 24.90 -42.68
CA GLU A 785 25.35 23.84 -43.66
C GLU A 785 26.47 22.80 -43.59
#